data_AF-A0A3N2NLU8-F1
#
_entry.id   AF-A0A3N2NLU8-F1
#
_cell.length_a   1.000
_cell.length_b   1.000
_cell.length_c   1.000
_cell.angle_alpha   90.00
_cell.angle_beta   90.00
_cell.angle_gamma   90.00
#
_symmetry.space_group_name_H-M   'P 1'
#
loop_
_entity.id
_entity.type
_entity.pdbx_description
1 polymer ?
#
loop_
_entity_poly.entity_id
_entity_poly.type
_entity_poly.pdbx_seq_one_letter_code
_entity_poly.pdbx_strand_id
1 'polypeptide(L)'
;MLLLSALSFSTKAADFSFTVNWDNPGAVQIIQGGVSSPSLTIDADKTSWTGTEPDSYYVKPAPGYIILNVHEKYIKADTKQEIDRDKKLGGNEKYGQFCDISTRSLLNGAVYTITTKKLSDAGSFTLNVKNGADKFKAWFKNDKSGGSEEVFSTFSAIGFHKGEQEIKITDHDKYLNLSPLGSTKIFKVTLNGESQDLIWGGYEIPVKNGDNVIVQVFEQDPTACDVSIKFTNNENCLQDIYNRATGKFVKPDELAALNNRLSVDEGDVLQFNFNEDYTVSAIKVNGTPAENFSASGFSLTVTQDSQIEFTATAKIYPDVPVTLYLKNPEGIIIRKGPFNEDEVIDLGEGEELTSNVSFPNAGNLVIKAGEAKKYVFSVSGKRPQFFWSSKPGYWINEAVLCNSSDNASTWPSPGVMADQTPLYLAAKAVNTDNTLVFFFDGAEKEAKCFAENEAVSERLSFPGLGSENYIPVGYTISSFDPDYHKSISAGKVGGAQNKLIEIVVNGTKLKAADDGTFGFKLTADMDPAIVKVFSREAINVGGSMEVKNPVSELTVNFETTGSNTADITYDKIFRHEDPTKALKVIGKTLVSMKPAAGTLVVVDGNPVEPNADGLCEFWAEKRSHKVVFTDTSAVEEIETTETDPESKVYNLQGIEMKLDFDRLPAGIYIRNGKKIIKK
;
A
#
# COMPACT_ATOMS: atom_id res chain seq x y z
N MET A 1 -38.65 28.65 -25.27
CA MET A 1 -37.34 28.32 -25.84
C MET A 1 -36.32 28.75 -24.79
N LEU A 2 -35.90 27.82 -23.91
CA LEU A 2 -34.62 27.09 -23.97
C LEU A 2 -33.44 28.07 -23.73
N LEU A 3 -32.57 27.97 -22.71
CA LEU A 3 -32.08 26.83 -21.93
C LEU A 3 -31.99 27.18 -20.44
N LEU A 4 -32.46 26.27 -19.59
CA LEU A 4 -32.01 26.13 -18.20
C LEU A 4 -30.69 25.35 -18.24
N SER A 5 -29.57 25.99 -17.92
CA SER A 5 -28.28 25.31 -17.70
C SER A 5 -28.35 24.50 -16.42
N ALA A 6 -28.76 23.23 -16.55
CA ALA A 6 -28.63 22.25 -15.49
C ALA A 6 -27.13 22.03 -15.22
N LEU A 7 -26.73 22.32 -13.99
CA LEU A 7 -25.49 21.85 -13.39
C LEU A 7 -25.41 20.32 -13.54
N SER A 8 -24.63 19.85 -14.52
CA SER A 8 -24.16 18.47 -14.53
C SER A 8 -23.05 18.36 -13.51
N PHE A 9 -23.39 18.00 -12.27
CA PHE A 9 -22.43 17.35 -11.40
C PHE A 9 -22.05 16.03 -12.06
N SER A 10 -20.94 16.00 -12.78
CA SER A 10 -20.32 14.73 -13.15
C SER A 10 -19.80 14.12 -11.85
N THR A 11 -20.58 13.22 -11.27
CA THR A 11 -20.06 12.26 -10.30
C THR A 11 -18.92 11.53 -11.00
N LYS A 12 -17.67 11.77 -10.58
CA LYS A 12 -16.54 10.91 -10.97
C LYS A 12 -16.99 9.48 -10.65
N ALA A 13 -17.12 8.64 -11.67
CA ALA A 13 -17.20 7.20 -11.46
C ALA A 13 -15.98 6.81 -10.62
N ALA A 14 -16.17 6.01 -9.58
CA ALA A 14 -15.04 5.50 -8.82
C ALA A 14 -14.08 4.78 -9.77
N ASP A 15 -12.79 5.14 -9.74
CA ASP A 15 -11.76 4.53 -10.60
C ASP A 15 -11.61 3.01 -10.36
N PHE A 16 -12.24 2.50 -9.30
CA PHE A 16 -12.30 1.10 -8.91
C PHE A 16 -13.75 0.60 -8.84
N SER A 17 -14.01 -0.58 -9.40
CA SER A 17 -15.26 -1.31 -9.20
C SER A 17 -15.06 -2.83 -9.28
N PHE A 18 -15.94 -3.59 -8.65
CA PHE A 18 -16.05 -5.03 -8.83
C PHE A 18 -17.52 -5.44 -8.74
N THR A 19 -17.87 -6.59 -9.31
CA THR A 19 -19.24 -7.09 -9.35
C THR A 19 -19.34 -8.46 -8.70
N VAL A 20 -20.36 -8.64 -7.87
CA VAL A 20 -20.76 -9.93 -7.31
C VAL A 20 -22.11 -10.28 -7.91
N ASN A 21 -22.18 -11.41 -8.61
CA ASN A 21 -23.39 -11.96 -9.23
C ASN A 21 -23.76 -13.25 -8.52
N TRP A 22 -25.05 -13.53 -8.37
CA TRP A 22 -25.55 -14.78 -7.81
C TRP A 22 -26.80 -15.25 -8.54
N ASP A 23 -27.10 -16.54 -8.46
CA ASP A 23 -28.16 -17.19 -9.25
C ASP A 23 -29.58 -17.03 -8.68
N ASN A 24 -29.74 -16.98 -7.35
CA ASN A 24 -31.06 -16.93 -6.70
C ASN A 24 -31.28 -15.62 -5.92
N PRO A 25 -32.34 -14.83 -6.22
CA PRO A 25 -32.67 -13.63 -5.44
C PRO A 25 -32.76 -13.91 -3.93
N GLY A 26 -32.18 -13.03 -3.13
CA GLY A 26 -32.17 -13.14 -1.66
C GLY A 26 -31.30 -14.24 -1.06
N ALA A 27 -30.55 -15.00 -1.87
CA ALA A 27 -29.75 -16.15 -1.40
C ALA A 27 -28.40 -15.79 -0.77
N VAL A 28 -27.96 -14.53 -0.91
CA VAL A 28 -26.61 -14.08 -0.57
C VAL A 28 -26.66 -12.87 0.36
N GLN A 29 -25.78 -12.88 1.36
CA GLN A 29 -25.43 -11.72 2.17
C GLN A 29 -24.01 -11.27 1.81
N ILE A 30 -23.83 -9.99 1.53
CA ILE A 30 -22.50 -9.39 1.30
C ILE A 30 -22.15 -8.56 2.53
N ILE A 31 -20.93 -8.70 3.03
CA ILE A 31 -20.41 -8.01 4.22
C ILE A 31 -19.16 -7.26 3.79
N GLN A 32 -19.05 -5.98 4.17
CA GLN A 32 -17.85 -5.16 4.00
C GLN A 32 -17.08 -5.10 5.33
N GLY A 33 -15.75 -5.15 5.29
CA GLY A 33 -14.88 -5.19 6.45
C GLY A 33 -14.67 -6.61 6.97
N GLY A 34 -14.77 -6.81 8.29
CA GLY A 34 -14.60 -8.14 8.90
C GLY A 34 -15.83 -9.05 8.73
N VAL A 35 -15.64 -10.38 8.73
CA VAL A 35 -16.72 -11.38 8.58
C VAL A 35 -17.86 -11.28 9.61
N SER A 36 -17.62 -10.63 10.74
CA SER A 36 -18.61 -10.36 11.79
C SER A 36 -19.34 -9.02 11.65
N SER A 37 -19.02 -8.23 10.62
CA SER A 37 -19.65 -6.93 10.39
C SER A 37 -21.09 -7.12 9.88
N PRO A 38 -21.96 -6.11 10.02
CA PRO A 38 -23.31 -6.17 9.45
C PRO A 38 -23.27 -6.40 7.93
N SER A 39 -24.23 -7.16 7.42
CA SER A 39 -24.42 -7.30 5.98
C SER A 39 -24.87 -5.98 5.36
N LEU A 40 -24.37 -5.69 4.16
CA LEU A 40 -24.87 -4.63 3.32
C LEU A 40 -26.36 -4.84 3.04
N THR A 41 -27.11 -3.74 3.00
CA THR A 41 -28.51 -3.77 2.61
C THR A 41 -28.59 -3.86 1.09
N ILE A 42 -28.97 -5.03 0.60
CA ILE A 42 -29.20 -5.31 -0.82
C ILE A 42 -30.67 -5.66 -0.98
N ASP A 43 -31.30 -5.09 -1.99
CA ASP A 43 -32.68 -5.42 -2.36
C ASP A 43 -32.80 -6.93 -2.65
N ALA A 44 -33.76 -7.59 -1.99
CA ALA A 44 -33.92 -9.04 -1.99
C ALA A 44 -34.19 -9.60 -3.40
N ASP A 45 -34.72 -8.80 -4.31
CA ASP A 45 -35.00 -9.21 -5.69
C ASP A 45 -33.76 -9.14 -6.61
N LYS A 46 -32.63 -8.62 -6.10
CA LYS A 46 -31.38 -8.51 -6.87
C LYS A 46 -30.62 -9.82 -6.91
N THR A 47 -29.89 -9.99 -8.01
CA THR A 47 -28.95 -11.09 -8.29
C THR A 47 -27.55 -10.58 -8.63
N SER A 48 -27.32 -9.28 -8.43
CA SER A 48 -26.06 -8.63 -8.71
C SER A 48 -25.90 -7.41 -7.80
N TRP A 49 -24.67 -7.18 -7.36
CA TRP A 49 -24.27 -6.00 -6.60
C TRP A 49 -22.86 -5.57 -7.04
N THR A 50 -22.65 -4.27 -7.13
CA THR A 50 -21.37 -3.67 -7.53
C THR A 50 -20.79 -2.91 -6.35
N GLY A 51 -19.57 -3.25 -5.96
CA GLY A 51 -18.79 -2.50 -4.98
C GLY A 51 -17.83 -1.53 -5.67
N THR A 52 -17.62 -0.37 -5.07
CA THR A 52 -16.79 0.72 -5.63
C THR A 52 -15.60 1.08 -4.76
N GLU A 53 -15.45 0.44 -3.61
CA GLU A 53 -14.38 0.73 -2.64
C GLU A 53 -13.49 -0.51 -2.47
N PRO A 54 -12.15 -0.36 -2.55
CA PRO A 54 -11.26 -1.46 -2.31
C PRO A 54 -11.18 -1.79 -0.82
N ASP A 55 -11.74 -2.94 -0.44
CA ASP A 55 -11.79 -3.41 0.96
C ASP A 55 -11.79 -4.97 1.01
N SER A 56 -11.85 -5.51 2.21
CA SER A 56 -12.20 -6.91 2.45
C SER A 56 -13.72 -7.06 2.40
N TYR A 57 -14.19 -7.92 1.51
CA TYR A 57 -15.60 -8.31 1.47
C TYR A 57 -15.72 -9.80 1.81
N TYR A 58 -16.85 -10.17 2.37
CA TYR A 58 -17.23 -11.56 2.59
C TYR A 58 -18.60 -11.80 2.00
N VAL A 59 -18.77 -12.99 1.43
CA VAL A 59 -20.09 -13.47 1.00
C VAL A 59 -20.50 -14.67 1.81
N LYS A 60 -21.72 -14.61 2.33
CA LYS A 60 -22.37 -15.67 3.11
C LYS A 60 -23.70 -16.06 2.47
N PRO A 61 -24.16 -17.32 2.63
CA PRO A 61 -25.52 -17.66 2.28
C PRO A 61 -26.50 -16.94 3.22
N ALA A 62 -27.63 -16.49 2.68
CA ALA A 62 -28.77 -16.06 3.48
C ALA A 62 -29.43 -17.28 4.18
N PRO A 63 -30.20 -17.07 5.27
CA PRO A 63 -30.92 -18.15 5.94
C PRO A 63 -31.75 -19.00 4.96
N GLY A 64 -31.59 -20.33 5.03
CA GLY A 64 -32.27 -21.27 4.13
C GLY A 64 -31.56 -21.52 2.79
N TYR A 65 -30.34 -21.03 2.61
CA TYR A 65 -29.52 -21.28 1.42
C TYR A 65 -28.13 -21.81 1.81
N ILE A 66 -27.43 -22.38 0.83
CA ILE A 66 -25.98 -22.64 0.86
C ILE A 66 -25.31 -22.09 -0.39
N ILE A 67 -24.02 -21.80 -0.28
CA ILE A 67 -23.16 -21.51 -1.43
C ILE A 67 -22.54 -22.83 -1.88
N LEU A 68 -22.71 -23.15 -3.16
CA LEU A 68 -22.09 -24.30 -3.82
C LEU A 68 -20.76 -23.92 -4.45
N ASN A 69 -20.63 -22.71 -4.97
CA ASN A 69 -19.39 -22.27 -5.60
C ASN A 69 -19.30 -20.75 -5.61
N VAL A 70 -18.06 -20.24 -5.58
CA VAL A 70 -17.74 -18.84 -5.89
C VAL A 70 -16.65 -18.85 -6.95
N HIS A 71 -17.00 -18.46 -8.16
CA HIS A 71 -16.08 -18.37 -9.28
C HIS A 71 -15.56 -16.95 -9.43
N GLU A 72 -14.23 -16.75 -9.44
CA GLU A 72 -13.60 -15.44 -9.62
C GLU A 72 -13.01 -15.28 -11.02
N LYS A 73 -13.30 -14.15 -11.65
CA LYS A 73 -12.78 -13.78 -12.97
C LYS A 73 -12.29 -12.34 -13.02
N TYR A 74 -11.00 -12.13 -13.28
CA TYR A 74 -10.40 -10.80 -13.45
C TYR A 74 -8.98 -10.88 -14.04
N ILE A 75 -8.45 -9.73 -14.46
CA ILE A 75 -7.04 -9.58 -14.85
C ILE A 75 -6.35 -8.71 -13.80
N LYS A 76 -5.30 -9.23 -13.15
CA LYS A 76 -4.53 -8.46 -12.17
C LYS A 76 -3.85 -7.27 -12.83
N ALA A 77 -4.03 -6.08 -12.27
CA ALA A 77 -3.54 -4.85 -12.87
C ALA A 77 -2.00 -4.78 -12.99
N ASP A 78 -1.29 -5.38 -12.03
CA ASP A 78 0.17 -5.38 -11.89
C ASP A 78 0.85 -6.47 -12.75
N THR A 79 0.40 -7.72 -12.65
CA THR A 79 1.04 -8.86 -13.33
C THR A 79 0.45 -9.17 -14.69
N LYS A 80 -0.70 -8.58 -15.03
CA LYS A 80 -1.52 -8.95 -16.21
C LYS A 80 -1.93 -10.43 -16.24
N GLN A 81 -1.83 -11.11 -15.10
CA GLN A 81 -2.28 -12.49 -14.96
C GLN A 81 -3.81 -12.53 -15.02
N GLU A 82 -4.33 -13.34 -15.93
CA GLU A 82 -5.75 -13.71 -15.95
C GLU A 82 -6.01 -14.71 -14.82
N ILE A 83 -7.02 -14.40 -14.01
CA ILE A 83 -7.57 -15.28 -12.99
C ILE A 83 -8.96 -15.66 -13.46
N ASP A 84 -9.18 -16.97 -13.60
CA ASP A 84 -10.45 -17.60 -13.94
C ASP A 84 -10.43 -18.96 -13.21
N ARG A 85 -11.04 -19.01 -12.02
CA ARG A 85 -11.00 -20.18 -11.14
C ARG A 85 -12.06 -20.12 -10.06
N ASP A 86 -12.32 -21.28 -9.46
CA ASP A 86 -13.16 -21.38 -8.28
C ASP A 86 -12.38 -21.04 -7.01
N LYS A 87 -13.03 -20.30 -6.12
CA LYS A 87 -12.50 -19.99 -4.79
C LYS A 87 -12.86 -21.10 -3.82
N LYS A 88 -11.93 -21.37 -2.92
CA LYS A 88 -12.19 -22.26 -1.78
C LYS A 88 -13.21 -21.59 -0.85
N LEU A 89 -14.29 -22.31 -0.56
CA LEU A 89 -15.24 -21.90 0.47
C LEU A 89 -14.64 -22.13 1.85
N GLY A 90 -14.81 -21.15 2.72
CA GLY A 90 -14.51 -21.24 4.14
C GLY A 90 -15.77 -21.54 4.94
N GLY A 91 -15.58 -21.92 6.20
CA GLY A 91 -16.66 -22.07 7.14
C GLY A 91 -16.14 -22.38 8.53
N ASN A 92 -16.84 -21.92 9.55
CA ASN A 92 -16.66 -22.37 10.92
C ASN A 92 -17.95 -22.19 11.71
N GLU A 93 -18.00 -22.79 12.89
CA GLU A 93 -19.18 -22.80 13.75
C GLU A 93 -19.58 -21.41 14.28
N LYS A 94 -18.68 -20.43 14.24
CA LYS A 94 -18.97 -19.06 14.69
C LYS A 94 -19.61 -18.21 13.60
N TYR A 95 -19.14 -18.36 12.36
CA TYR A 95 -19.53 -17.48 11.25
C TYR A 95 -20.38 -18.17 10.18
N GLY A 96 -20.63 -19.48 10.29
CA GLY A 96 -21.29 -20.24 9.24
C GLY A 96 -20.37 -20.43 8.02
N GLN A 97 -20.95 -20.84 6.89
CA GLN A 97 -20.27 -20.83 5.59
C GLN A 97 -19.97 -19.40 5.12
N PHE A 98 -18.79 -19.16 4.55
CA PHE A 98 -18.43 -17.88 3.95
C PHE A 98 -17.38 -18.03 2.84
N CYS A 99 -17.26 -17.02 1.98
CA CYS A 99 -16.14 -16.88 1.05
C CYS A 99 -15.55 -15.48 1.17
N ASP A 100 -14.22 -15.39 1.27
CA ASP A 100 -13.52 -14.11 1.23
C ASP A 100 -13.49 -13.57 -0.21
N ILE A 101 -13.78 -12.29 -0.37
CA ILE A 101 -13.64 -11.54 -1.61
C ILE A 101 -12.69 -10.39 -1.30
N SER A 102 -11.39 -10.63 -1.50
CA SER A 102 -10.39 -9.56 -1.39
C SER A 102 -10.48 -8.67 -2.62
N THR A 103 -10.73 -7.37 -2.43
CA THR A 103 -10.90 -6.39 -3.51
C THR A 103 -9.86 -5.29 -3.38
N ARG A 104 -8.58 -5.64 -3.52
CA ARG A 104 -7.51 -4.63 -3.57
C ARG A 104 -7.63 -3.81 -4.85
N SER A 105 -7.10 -2.59 -4.86
CA SER A 105 -7.12 -1.69 -6.05
C SER A 105 -6.60 -2.35 -7.34
N LEU A 106 -5.70 -3.34 -7.21
CA LEU A 106 -5.16 -4.15 -8.31
C LEU A 106 -6.19 -5.08 -9.00
N LEU A 107 -7.38 -5.24 -8.42
CA LEU A 107 -8.43 -6.15 -8.83
C LEU A 107 -9.63 -5.41 -9.44
N ASN A 108 -9.39 -4.22 -10.00
CA ASN A 108 -10.41 -3.42 -10.65
C ASN A 108 -11.07 -4.20 -11.80
N GLY A 109 -12.39 -4.15 -11.87
CA GLY A 109 -13.22 -4.88 -12.83
C GLY A 109 -13.43 -6.35 -12.48
N ALA A 110 -13.10 -6.79 -11.26
CA ALA A 110 -13.28 -8.18 -10.89
C ALA A 110 -14.75 -8.61 -10.84
N VAL A 111 -15.01 -9.84 -11.30
CA VAL A 111 -16.34 -10.43 -11.30
C VAL A 111 -16.32 -11.71 -10.47
N TYR A 112 -17.21 -11.79 -9.48
CA TYR A 112 -17.43 -12.97 -8.67
C TYR A 112 -18.82 -13.52 -8.99
N THR A 113 -18.90 -14.80 -9.36
CA THR A 113 -20.17 -15.47 -9.68
C THR A 113 -20.44 -16.56 -8.66
N ILE A 114 -21.59 -16.47 -7.98
CA ILE A 114 -21.94 -17.29 -6.84
C ILE A 114 -23.09 -18.20 -7.23
N THR A 115 -22.86 -19.50 -7.10
CA THR A 115 -23.90 -20.52 -7.28
C THR A 115 -24.44 -20.91 -5.92
N THR A 116 -25.76 -20.87 -5.76
CA THR A 116 -26.43 -21.16 -4.48
C THR A 116 -27.46 -22.26 -4.64
N LYS A 117 -27.77 -22.93 -3.53
CA LYS A 117 -28.87 -23.89 -3.45
C LYS A 117 -29.81 -23.48 -2.33
N LYS A 118 -31.11 -23.39 -2.65
CA LYS A 118 -32.16 -23.28 -1.64
C LYS A 118 -32.31 -24.62 -0.91
N LEU A 119 -32.24 -24.58 0.41
CA LEU A 119 -32.39 -25.75 1.26
C LEU A 119 -33.85 -26.15 1.35
N SER A 120 -34.10 -27.45 1.35
CA SER A 120 -35.45 -28.01 1.49
C SER A 120 -35.69 -28.40 2.94
N ASP A 121 -36.94 -28.26 3.39
CA ASP A 121 -37.35 -28.75 4.71
C ASP A 121 -37.16 -30.27 4.79
N ALA A 122 -36.52 -30.73 5.86
CA ALA A 122 -36.33 -32.16 6.15
C ALA A 122 -37.01 -32.57 7.46
N GLY A 123 -37.86 -31.71 8.02
CA GLY A 123 -38.61 -31.95 9.25
C GLY A 123 -37.89 -31.40 10.48
N SER A 124 -38.09 -32.06 11.62
CA SER A 124 -37.58 -31.61 12.91
C SER A 124 -37.17 -32.77 13.81
N PHE A 125 -36.32 -32.50 14.78
CA PHE A 125 -36.05 -33.44 15.88
C PHE A 125 -36.23 -32.71 17.22
N THR A 126 -36.36 -33.48 18.29
CA THR A 126 -36.47 -32.96 19.66
C THR A 126 -35.10 -32.84 20.29
N LEU A 127 -34.72 -31.66 20.78
CA LEU A 127 -33.53 -31.44 21.59
C LEU A 127 -33.95 -31.17 23.04
N ASN A 128 -33.63 -32.09 23.95
CA ASN A 128 -33.90 -31.94 25.38
C ASN A 128 -32.59 -31.68 26.14
N VAL A 129 -32.35 -30.41 26.49
CA VAL A 129 -31.19 -30.01 27.28
C VAL A 129 -31.55 -30.09 28.76
N LYS A 130 -31.04 -31.13 29.45
CA LYS A 130 -31.33 -31.36 30.87
C LYS A 130 -30.75 -30.25 31.75
N ASN A 131 -29.53 -29.81 31.46
CA ASN A 131 -28.83 -28.74 32.19
C ASN A 131 -27.64 -28.18 31.39
N GLY A 132 -27.06 -27.07 31.88
CA GLY A 132 -25.85 -26.46 31.31
C GLY A 132 -26.00 -25.89 29.90
N ALA A 133 -27.18 -25.35 29.54
CA ALA A 133 -27.44 -24.83 28.19
C ALA A 133 -26.47 -23.70 27.77
N ASP A 134 -25.87 -22.99 28.70
CA ASP A 134 -24.88 -21.93 28.49
C ASP A 134 -23.42 -22.43 28.47
N LYS A 135 -23.20 -23.74 28.63
CA LYS A 135 -21.88 -24.38 28.74
C LYS A 135 -21.45 -25.16 27.50
N PHE A 136 -22.26 -25.16 26.44
CA PHE A 136 -21.90 -25.75 25.16
C PHE A 136 -22.49 -24.92 24.01
N LYS A 137 -21.99 -25.17 22.81
CA LYS A 137 -22.52 -24.64 21.56
C LYS A 137 -22.96 -25.78 20.67
N ALA A 138 -23.96 -25.52 19.83
CA ALA A 138 -24.51 -26.49 18.90
C ALA A 138 -24.59 -25.90 17.48
N TRP A 139 -24.23 -26.70 16.48
CA TRP A 139 -24.35 -26.31 15.08
C TRP A 139 -24.54 -27.53 14.18
N PHE A 140 -25.04 -27.33 12.97
CA PHE A 140 -25.17 -28.40 11.98
C PHE A 140 -23.98 -28.51 11.05
N LYS A 141 -23.69 -29.76 10.65
CA LYS A 141 -22.82 -30.11 9.51
C LYS A 141 -23.58 -31.02 8.54
N ASN A 142 -23.14 -31.03 7.29
CA ASN A 142 -23.69 -31.89 6.23
C ASN A 142 -23.00 -33.25 6.13
N ASP A 143 -21.80 -33.40 6.70
CA ASP A 143 -21.02 -34.64 6.71
C ASP A 143 -20.22 -34.75 8.03
N LYS A 144 -19.69 -35.95 8.28
CA LYS A 144 -18.87 -36.26 9.43
C LYS A 144 -17.46 -35.67 9.36
N SER A 145 -16.89 -35.39 10.52
CA SER A 145 -15.52 -34.87 10.64
C SER A 145 -14.50 -35.86 10.04
N GLY A 146 -13.65 -35.38 9.13
CA GLY A 146 -12.67 -36.19 8.38
C GLY A 146 -13.18 -36.80 7.06
N GLY A 147 -14.40 -36.49 6.64
CA GLY A 147 -14.89 -36.77 5.28
C GLY A 147 -14.26 -35.86 4.22
N SER A 148 -14.21 -36.32 2.96
CA SER A 148 -13.74 -35.51 1.82
C SER A 148 -14.72 -34.39 1.41
N GLU A 149 -15.92 -34.34 2.00
CA GLU A 149 -17.03 -33.45 1.63
C GLU A 149 -17.31 -32.33 2.65
N GLU A 150 -16.45 -32.11 3.66
CA GLU A 150 -16.56 -30.99 4.63
C GLU A 150 -16.64 -29.60 3.96
N VAL A 151 -16.38 -29.51 2.66
CA VAL A 151 -16.37 -28.29 1.83
C VAL A 151 -17.75 -27.62 1.73
N PHE A 152 -18.87 -28.33 1.95
CA PHE A 152 -20.23 -27.78 1.79
C PHE A 152 -21.03 -27.61 3.10
N SER A 153 -20.39 -27.63 4.28
CA SER A 153 -21.13 -27.52 5.54
C SER A 153 -21.73 -26.11 5.75
N THR A 154 -22.98 -26.06 6.23
CA THR A 154 -23.67 -24.79 6.56
C THR A 154 -23.09 -24.15 7.82
N PHE A 155 -22.55 -24.96 8.75
CA PHE A 155 -22.18 -24.54 10.10
C PHE A 155 -23.27 -23.70 10.77
N SER A 156 -24.53 -24.08 10.55
CA SER A 156 -25.67 -23.32 11.04
C SER A 156 -25.72 -23.39 12.55
N ALA A 157 -25.48 -22.26 13.22
CA ALA A 157 -25.60 -22.15 14.66
C ALA A 157 -27.05 -22.38 15.11
N ILE A 158 -27.22 -23.12 16.20
CA ILE A 158 -28.54 -23.46 16.74
C ILE A 158 -28.76 -22.65 18.01
N GLY A 159 -29.85 -21.90 18.06
CA GLY A 159 -30.36 -21.33 19.31
C GLY A 159 -31.14 -22.39 20.07
N PHE A 160 -30.81 -22.61 21.35
CA PHE A 160 -31.48 -23.56 22.22
C PHE A 160 -31.52 -23.06 23.67
N HIS A 161 -32.36 -23.68 24.49
CA HIS A 161 -32.55 -23.38 25.90
C HIS A 161 -32.66 -24.68 26.71
N LYS A 162 -32.62 -24.55 28.05
CA LYS A 162 -32.86 -25.67 28.98
C LYS A 162 -34.28 -26.19 28.77
N GLY A 163 -34.44 -27.50 28.75
CA GLY A 163 -35.72 -28.18 28.52
C GLY A 163 -35.84 -28.74 27.11
N GLU A 164 -37.05 -29.17 26.79
CA GLU A 164 -37.39 -29.79 25.52
C GLU A 164 -37.80 -28.75 24.49
N GLN A 165 -37.22 -28.85 23.29
CA GLN A 165 -37.55 -27.97 22.18
C GLN A 165 -37.49 -28.72 20.85
N GLU A 166 -38.24 -28.22 19.88
CA GLU A 166 -38.19 -28.71 18.51
C GLU A 166 -37.14 -27.92 17.71
N ILE A 167 -36.20 -28.62 17.07
CA ILE A 167 -35.21 -28.03 16.17
C ILE A 167 -35.54 -28.47 14.75
N LYS A 168 -35.78 -27.49 13.87
CA LYS A 168 -36.00 -27.73 12.44
C LYS A 168 -34.68 -28.04 11.75
N ILE A 169 -34.72 -28.98 10.82
CA ILE A 169 -33.57 -29.40 10.01
C ILE A 169 -33.90 -29.30 8.53
N THR A 170 -32.88 -29.00 7.75
CA THR A 170 -32.96 -29.01 6.29
C THR A 170 -32.39 -30.30 5.72
N ASP A 171 -32.54 -30.48 4.40
CA ASP A 171 -31.93 -31.58 3.67
C ASP A 171 -30.40 -31.63 3.79
N HIS A 172 -29.77 -30.56 4.28
CA HIS A 172 -28.33 -30.40 4.45
C HIS A 172 -27.83 -30.51 5.90
N ASP A 173 -28.74 -30.55 6.88
CA ASP A 173 -28.40 -30.66 8.31
C ASP A 173 -28.36 -32.14 8.73
N LYS A 174 -27.26 -32.83 8.42
CA LYS A 174 -27.12 -34.28 8.67
C LYS A 174 -26.64 -34.62 10.07
N TYR A 175 -25.75 -33.78 10.61
CA TYR A 175 -25.12 -34.02 11.90
C TYR A 175 -25.25 -32.81 12.82
N LEU A 176 -25.88 -33.02 13.98
CA LEU A 176 -25.83 -32.09 15.09
C LEU A 176 -24.48 -32.21 15.78
N ASN A 177 -23.69 -31.14 15.73
CA ASN A 177 -22.41 -31.06 16.41
C ASN A 177 -22.60 -30.32 17.73
N LEU A 178 -22.07 -30.88 18.82
CA LEU A 178 -22.05 -30.27 20.15
C LEU A 178 -20.61 -30.14 20.60
N SER A 179 -20.24 -28.96 21.09
CA SER A 179 -18.91 -28.74 21.67
C SER A 179 -19.02 -27.98 22.98
N PRO A 180 -18.34 -28.43 24.04
CA PRO A 180 -18.30 -27.69 25.29
C PRO A 180 -17.66 -26.33 25.10
N LEU A 181 -18.10 -25.36 25.90
CA LEU A 181 -17.48 -24.05 26.01
C LEU A 181 -16.44 -24.08 27.12
N GLY A 182 -15.31 -23.42 26.86
CA GLY A 182 -14.28 -23.22 27.85
C GLY A 182 -13.72 -24.52 28.43
N SER A 183 -13.70 -24.66 29.76
CA SER A 183 -13.20 -25.85 30.47
C SER A 183 -14.28 -26.87 30.81
N THR A 184 -15.55 -26.62 30.46
CA THR A 184 -16.65 -27.53 30.78
C THR A 184 -16.54 -28.83 29.98
N LYS A 185 -17.10 -29.92 30.49
CA LYS A 185 -17.28 -31.18 29.76
C LYS A 185 -18.76 -31.53 29.75
N ILE A 186 -19.24 -32.09 28.64
CA ILE A 186 -20.60 -32.61 28.55
C ILE A 186 -20.59 -34.02 29.16
N PHE A 187 -21.41 -34.26 30.18
CA PHE A 187 -21.47 -35.55 30.89
C PHE A 187 -22.02 -36.67 30.00
N LYS A 188 -23.15 -36.44 29.33
CA LYS A 188 -23.82 -37.47 28.52
C LYS A 188 -24.65 -36.86 27.40
N VAL A 189 -24.61 -37.52 26.25
CA VAL A 189 -25.53 -37.27 25.14
C VAL A 189 -26.16 -38.60 24.70
N THR A 190 -27.47 -38.60 24.45
CA THR A 190 -28.17 -39.75 23.87
C THR A 190 -28.97 -39.36 22.64
N LEU A 191 -29.07 -40.27 21.69
CA LEU A 191 -29.95 -40.20 20.52
C LEU A 191 -30.94 -41.35 20.60
N ASN A 192 -32.23 -41.06 20.65
CA ASN A 192 -33.30 -42.06 20.75
C ASN A 192 -33.11 -43.08 21.90
N GLY A 193 -32.48 -42.64 22.99
CA GLY A 193 -32.17 -43.47 24.16
C GLY A 193 -30.78 -44.14 24.14
N GLU A 194 -30.09 -44.16 23.01
CA GLU A 194 -28.75 -44.74 22.86
C GLU A 194 -27.65 -43.70 23.14
N SER A 195 -26.69 -44.04 24.00
CA SER A 195 -25.54 -43.18 24.31
C SER A 195 -24.69 -42.90 23.06
N GLN A 196 -24.26 -41.66 22.91
CA GLN A 196 -23.37 -41.23 21.83
C GLN A 196 -21.93 -41.13 22.34
N ASP A 197 -20.97 -41.42 21.46
CA ASP A 197 -19.54 -41.36 21.78
C ASP A 197 -18.97 -39.95 21.60
N LEU A 198 -18.03 -39.59 22.46
CA LEU A 198 -17.27 -38.35 22.36
C LEU A 198 -16.22 -38.48 21.24
N ILE A 199 -16.26 -37.56 20.27
CA ILE A 199 -15.32 -37.49 19.15
C ILE A 199 -14.57 -36.17 19.24
N TRP A 200 -13.24 -36.24 19.39
CA TRP A 200 -12.32 -35.09 19.37
C TRP A 200 -12.73 -33.94 20.32
N GLY A 201 -13.27 -34.27 21.49
CA GLY A 201 -13.67 -33.30 22.51
C GLY A 201 -15.07 -32.70 22.31
N GLY A 202 -15.86 -33.20 21.36
CA GLY A 202 -17.27 -32.87 21.17
C GLY A 202 -18.11 -34.10 20.80
N TYR A 203 -19.35 -33.87 20.38
CA TYR A 203 -20.24 -34.90 19.87
C TYR A 203 -20.64 -34.55 18.45
N GLU A 204 -20.79 -35.59 17.62
CA GLU A 204 -21.28 -35.47 16.26
C GLU A 204 -22.39 -36.50 16.08
N ILE A 205 -23.63 -36.03 16.05
CA ILE A 205 -24.83 -36.86 16.25
C ILE A 205 -25.60 -36.87 14.93
N PRO A 206 -25.79 -38.03 14.27
CA PRO A 206 -26.62 -38.11 13.08
C PRO A 206 -28.08 -37.82 13.46
N VAL A 207 -28.69 -36.81 12.84
CA VAL A 207 -30.07 -36.40 13.14
C VAL A 207 -30.96 -36.53 11.91
N LYS A 208 -32.19 -36.98 12.12
CA LYS A 208 -33.27 -37.03 11.12
C LYS A 208 -34.61 -36.66 11.75
N ASN A 209 -35.60 -36.48 10.90
CA ASN A 209 -36.97 -36.18 11.32
C ASN A 209 -37.49 -37.17 12.37
N GLY A 210 -38.01 -36.64 13.48
CA GLY A 210 -38.59 -37.39 14.58
C GLY A 210 -37.60 -37.93 15.62
N ASP A 211 -36.29 -37.69 15.47
CA ASP A 211 -35.31 -38.10 16.46
C ASP A 211 -35.47 -37.33 17.79
N ASN A 212 -34.95 -37.91 18.87
CA ASN A 212 -34.89 -37.30 20.19
C ASN A 212 -33.45 -37.31 20.72
N VAL A 213 -32.84 -36.13 20.80
CA VAL A 213 -31.50 -35.91 21.35
C VAL A 213 -31.61 -35.35 22.76
N ILE A 214 -30.99 -36.03 23.73
CA ILE A 214 -30.91 -35.55 25.11
C ILE A 214 -29.47 -35.16 25.41
N VAL A 215 -29.27 -33.93 25.85
CA VAL A 215 -27.96 -33.41 26.27
C VAL A 215 -27.99 -33.14 27.76
N GLN A 216 -27.05 -33.74 28.48
CA GLN A 216 -26.85 -33.53 29.91
C GLN A 216 -25.39 -33.13 30.12
N VAL A 217 -25.17 -31.88 30.52
CA VAL A 217 -23.82 -31.35 30.75
C VAL A 217 -23.28 -31.82 32.09
N PHE A 218 -24.12 -31.86 33.13
CA PHE A 218 -23.75 -32.27 34.48
C PHE A 218 -24.58 -33.47 34.93
N GLU A 219 -23.97 -34.41 35.65
CA GLU A 219 -24.68 -35.56 36.22
C GLU A 219 -25.83 -35.14 37.15
N GLN A 220 -25.64 -34.05 37.89
CA GLN A 220 -26.65 -33.36 38.67
C GLN A 220 -26.56 -31.86 38.38
N ASP A 221 -27.67 -31.13 38.47
CA ASP A 221 -27.67 -29.67 38.29
C ASP A 221 -26.71 -29.03 39.32
N PRO A 222 -25.73 -28.21 38.89
CA PRO A 222 -24.83 -27.57 39.81
C PRO A 222 -25.60 -26.55 40.66
N THR A 223 -25.14 -26.35 41.89
CA THR A 223 -25.66 -25.30 42.76
C THR A 223 -25.28 -23.94 42.18
N ALA A 224 -26.23 -23.02 42.04
CA ALA A 224 -25.90 -21.63 41.70
C ALA A 224 -25.26 -20.94 42.91
N CYS A 225 -24.12 -20.30 42.69
CA CYS A 225 -23.35 -19.57 43.68
C CYS A 225 -23.33 -18.07 43.34
N ASP A 226 -23.54 -17.24 44.36
CA ASP A 226 -23.38 -15.78 44.26
C ASP A 226 -21.93 -15.37 44.56
N VAL A 227 -21.29 -14.71 43.60
CA VAL A 227 -19.96 -14.11 43.75
C VAL A 227 -20.10 -12.60 43.82
N SER A 228 -19.87 -12.03 45.00
CA SER A 228 -19.86 -10.58 45.22
C SER A 228 -18.43 -10.03 45.20
N ILE A 229 -18.22 -8.91 44.52
CA ILE A 229 -16.93 -8.27 44.37
C ILE A 229 -16.95 -6.91 45.06
N LYS A 230 -15.90 -6.64 45.84
CA LYS A 230 -15.74 -5.40 46.60
C LYS A 230 -14.34 -4.84 46.39
N PHE A 231 -14.27 -3.52 46.28
CA PHE A 231 -13.01 -2.78 46.18
C PHE A 231 -12.80 -2.00 47.49
N THR A 232 -11.76 -2.32 48.25
CA THR A 232 -11.51 -1.71 49.57
C THR A 232 -11.30 -0.20 49.48
N ASN A 233 -10.70 0.28 48.39
CA ASN A 233 -10.39 1.70 48.16
C ASN A 233 -11.27 2.34 47.08
N ASN A 234 -12.38 1.71 46.68
CA ASN A 234 -13.18 2.07 45.49
C ASN A 234 -12.41 2.13 44.16
N GLU A 235 -11.19 1.61 44.12
CA GLU A 235 -10.37 1.51 42.91
C GLU A 235 -10.74 0.25 42.15
N ASN A 236 -11.43 0.39 41.03
CA ASN A 236 -11.73 -0.74 40.15
C ASN A 236 -10.47 -1.18 39.40
N CYS A 237 -9.73 -2.09 40.00
CA CYS A 237 -8.48 -2.62 39.45
C CYS A 237 -8.68 -3.72 38.40
N LEU A 238 -9.91 -4.01 37.98
CA LEU A 238 -10.20 -5.08 37.01
C LEU A 238 -10.21 -4.54 35.58
N GLN A 239 -9.56 -5.25 34.68
CA GLN A 239 -9.71 -5.08 33.23
C GLN A 239 -10.94 -5.84 32.72
N ASP A 240 -11.13 -7.07 33.19
CA ASP A 240 -12.32 -7.89 32.99
C ASP A 240 -12.31 -9.14 33.89
N ILE A 241 -13.44 -9.85 33.91
CA ILE A 241 -13.59 -11.16 34.54
C ILE A 241 -13.94 -12.18 33.46
N TYR A 242 -13.10 -13.18 33.27
CA TYR A 242 -13.32 -14.27 32.34
C TYR A 242 -13.86 -15.51 33.08
N ASN A 243 -15.08 -15.93 32.76
CA ASN A 243 -15.61 -17.22 33.22
C ASN A 243 -15.12 -18.31 32.27
N ARG A 244 -14.19 -19.14 32.74
CA ARG A 244 -13.59 -20.22 31.96
C ARG A 244 -14.57 -21.35 31.63
N ALA A 245 -15.70 -21.50 32.32
CA ALA A 245 -16.67 -22.54 32.05
C ALA A 245 -17.65 -22.17 30.93
N THR A 246 -17.90 -20.87 30.73
CA THR A 246 -18.82 -20.35 29.70
C THR A 246 -18.09 -19.69 28.53
N GLY A 247 -16.80 -19.35 28.70
CA GLY A 247 -16.03 -18.60 27.72
C GLY A 247 -16.42 -17.11 27.63
N LYS A 248 -17.17 -16.58 28.61
CA LYS A 248 -17.66 -15.20 28.61
C LYS A 248 -16.75 -14.28 29.41
N PHE A 249 -16.62 -13.05 28.92
CA PHE A 249 -15.98 -11.94 29.63
C PHE A 249 -17.06 -11.03 30.21
N VAL A 250 -16.83 -10.53 31.41
CA VAL A 250 -17.61 -9.46 32.03
C VAL A 250 -16.69 -8.24 32.15
N LYS A 251 -17.06 -7.15 31.49
CA LYS A 251 -16.32 -5.88 31.54
C LYS A 251 -16.67 -5.08 32.80
N PRO A 252 -15.83 -4.13 33.24
CA PRO A 252 -16.06 -3.31 34.42
C PRO A 252 -17.44 -2.64 34.47
N ASP A 253 -17.90 -2.07 33.37
CA ASP A 253 -19.20 -1.39 33.30
C ASP A 253 -20.37 -2.38 33.40
N GLU A 254 -20.23 -3.57 32.82
CA GLU A 254 -21.22 -4.65 32.92
C GLU A 254 -21.29 -5.19 34.35
N LEU A 255 -20.15 -5.36 35.01
CA LEU A 255 -20.08 -5.78 36.41
C LEU A 255 -20.74 -4.75 37.34
N ALA A 256 -20.51 -3.46 37.08
CA ALA A 256 -21.13 -2.37 37.84
C ALA A 256 -22.66 -2.38 37.69
N ALA A 257 -23.17 -2.60 36.47
CA ALA A 257 -24.61 -2.75 36.20
C ALA A 257 -25.24 -3.94 36.93
N LEU A 258 -24.45 -4.98 37.23
CA LEU A 258 -24.85 -6.13 38.05
C LEU A 258 -24.64 -5.91 39.56
N ASN A 259 -24.43 -4.66 40.00
CA ASN A 259 -24.13 -4.30 41.40
C ASN A 259 -22.90 -5.06 41.96
N ASN A 260 -21.87 -5.26 41.13
CA ASN A 260 -20.67 -6.03 41.45
C ASN A 260 -20.95 -7.46 41.92
N ARG A 261 -21.96 -8.11 41.35
CA ARG A 261 -22.33 -9.49 41.65
C ARG A 261 -22.41 -10.32 40.39
N LEU A 262 -21.97 -11.56 40.48
CA LEU A 262 -22.09 -12.57 39.44
C LEU A 262 -22.82 -13.78 40.02
N SER A 263 -23.75 -14.34 39.27
CA SER A 263 -24.34 -15.64 39.56
C SER A 263 -23.71 -16.66 38.62
N VAL A 264 -23.05 -17.66 39.19
CA VAL A 264 -22.27 -18.68 38.45
C VAL A 264 -22.48 -20.06 39.07
N ASP A 265 -22.16 -21.12 38.34
CA ASP A 265 -22.35 -22.47 38.86
C ASP A 265 -21.20 -22.89 39.77
N GLU A 266 -21.50 -23.71 40.79
CA GLU A 266 -20.49 -24.42 41.57
C GLU A 266 -19.56 -25.22 40.63
N GLY A 267 -18.25 -25.02 40.78
CA GLY A 267 -17.20 -25.58 39.95
C GLY A 267 -16.70 -24.64 38.85
N ASP A 268 -17.41 -23.52 38.54
CA ASP A 268 -16.93 -22.53 37.58
C ASP A 268 -15.59 -21.93 38.03
N VAL A 269 -14.69 -21.71 37.07
CA VAL A 269 -13.40 -21.03 37.32
C VAL A 269 -13.48 -19.62 36.77
N LEU A 270 -13.43 -18.64 37.66
CA LEU A 270 -13.39 -17.21 37.33
C LEU A 270 -11.95 -16.70 37.33
N GLN A 271 -11.54 -16.10 36.22
CA GLN A 271 -10.27 -15.42 36.08
C GLN A 271 -10.50 -13.91 36.10
N PHE A 272 -9.93 -13.23 37.09
CA PHE A 272 -9.95 -11.79 37.26
C PHE A 272 -8.67 -11.22 36.66
N ASN A 273 -8.78 -10.50 35.54
CA ASN A 273 -7.65 -9.87 34.88
C ASN A 273 -7.49 -8.43 35.41
N PHE A 274 -6.28 -8.04 35.79
CA PHE A 274 -6.03 -6.74 36.40
C PHE A 274 -5.70 -5.68 35.35
N ASN A 275 -6.21 -4.48 35.57
CA ASN A 275 -5.86 -3.31 34.79
C ASN A 275 -4.42 -2.88 35.13
N GLU A 276 -3.58 -2.69 34.11
CA GLU A 276 -2.18 -2.32 34.24
C GLU A 276 -1.95 -1.00 34.99
N ASP A 277 -2.95 -0.12 35.03
CA ASP A 277 -2.91 1.17 35.72
C ASP A 277 -3.08 1.05 37.25
N TYR A 278 -3.23 -0.17 37.75
CA TYR A 278 -3.43 -0.44 39.17
C TYR A 278 -2.39 -1.41 39.70
N THR A 279 -2.07 -1.27 40.98
CA THR A 279 -1.29 -2.24 41.74
C THR A 279 -2.21 -2.93 42.73
N VAL A 280 -2.48 -4.22 42.52
CA VAL A 280 -3.24 -5.05 43.47
C VAL A 280 -2.29 -5.53 44.57
N SER A 281 -2.56 -5.12 45.80
CA SER A 281 -1.70 -5.38 46.97
C SER A 281 -2.19 -6.56 47.82
N ALA A 282 -3.50 -6.81 47.83
CA ALA A 282 -4.10 -7.92 48.55
C ALA A 282 -5.46 -8.30 47.95
N ILE A 283 -5.80 -9.58 48.09
CA ILE A 283 -7.10 -10.13 47.74
C ILE A 283 -7.58 -10.97 48.93
N LYS A 284 -8.86 -10.87 49.30
CA LYS A 284 -9.49 -11.77 50.26
C LYS A 284 -10.67 -12.48 49.61
N VAL A 285 -10.82 -13.77 49.88
CA VAL A 285 -11.99 -14.56 49.52
C VAL A 285 -12.66 -15.02 50.82
N ASN A 286 -13.91 -14.61 51.03
CA ASN A 286 -14.67 -14.89 52.25
C ASN A 286 -13.94 -14.49 53.53
N GLY A 287 -13.24 -13.35 53.50
CA GLY A 287 -12.45 -12.82 54.62
C GLY A 287 -11.05 -13.41 54.77
N THR A 288 -10.75 -14.53 54.08
CA THR A 288 -9.43 -15.19 54.11
C THR A 288 -8.53 -14.62 53.01
N PRO A 289 -7.27 -14.26 53.29
CA PRO A 289 -6.33 -13.85 52.25
C PRO A 289 -6.19 -14.92 51.16
N ALA A 290 -6.28 -14.51 49.90
CA ALA A 290 -6.01 -15.40 48.78
C ALA A 290 -4.50 -15.55 48.61
N GLU A 291 -4.01 -16.78 48.60
CA GLU A 291 -2.63 -17.10 48.28
C GLU A 291 -2.48 -17.23 46.75
N ASN A 292 -1.38 -16.74 46.17
CA ASN A 292 -1.02 -16.92 44.76
C ASN A 292 -1.87 -16.15 43.73
N PHE A 293 -1.92 -14.82 43.83
CA PHE A 293 -2.25 -13.96 42.68
C PHE A 293 -0.98 -13.36 42.05
N SER A 294 -1.08 -12.94 40.80
CA SER A 294 0.00 -12.33 40.03
C SER A 294 -0.25 -10.84 39.81
N ALA A 295 0.74 -10.12 39.29
CA ALA A 295 0.56 -8.72 38.89
C ALA A 295 -0.49 -8.54 37.77
N SER A 296 -0.77 -9.60 37.00
CA SER A 296 -1.72 -9.58 35.88
C SER A 296 -3.11 -10.13 36.22
N GLY A 297 -3.28 -10.83 37.34
CA GLY A 297 -4.58 -11.42 37.65
C GLY A 297 -4.59 -12.46 38.76
N PHE A 298 -5.81 -12.94 39.02
CA PHE A 298 -6.18 -13.90 40.06
C PHE A 298 -7.21 -14.89 39.49
N SER A 299 -7.22 -16.14 39.95
CA SER A 299 -8.25 -17.13 39.55
C SER A 299 -8.87 -17.79 40.77
N LEU A 300 -10.18 -18.01 40.71
CA LEU A 300 -10.97 -18.64 41.76
C LEU A 300 -11.84 -19.75 41.15
N THR A 301 -11.74 -20.97 41.69
CA THR A 301 -12.78 -21.99 41.50
C THR A 301 -13.88 -21.75 42.52
N VAL A 302 -15.11 -21.54 42.05
CA VAL A 302 -16.25 -21.22 42.91
C VAL A 302 -16.82 -22.51 43.48
N THR A 303 -16.72 -22.74 44.78
CA THR A 303 -17.29 -23.94 45.45
C THR A 303 -18.48 -23.62 46.35
N GLN A 304 -18.78 -22.34 46.53
CA GLN A 304 -19.86 -21.80 47.36
C GLN A 304 -20.01 -20.30 47.05
N ASP A 305 -21.09 -19.70 47.58
CA ASP A 305 -21.21 -18.24 47.65
C ASP A 305 -19.92 -17.61 48.17
N SER A 306 -19.45 -16.59 47.46
CA SER A 306 -18.14 -16.02 47.68
C SER A 306 -18.17 -14.50 47.68
N GLN A 307 -17.49 -13.89 48.64
CA GLN A 307 -17.17 -12.47 48.63
C GLN A 307 -15.68 -12.30 48.35
N ILE A 308 -15.36 -11.56 47.30
CA ILE A 308 -13.99 -11.26 46.90
C ILE A 308 -13.72 -9.78 47.16
N GLU A 309 -12.73 -9.49 47.99
CA GLU A 309 -12.30 -8.13 48.28
C GLU A 309 -10.93 -7.86 47.64
N PHE A 310 -10.86 -6.88 46.72
CA PHE A 310 -9.62 -6.41 46.13
C PHE A 310 -9.13 -5.13 46.83
N THR A 311 -7.86 -5.13 47.21
CA THR A 311 -7.17 -3.93 47.73
C THR A 311 -6.13 -3.50 46.71
N ALA A 312 -6.40 -2.41 46.02
CA ALA A 312 -5.54 -1.86 44.98
C ALA A 312 -5.31 -0.36 45.16
N THR A 313 -4.26 0.13 44.52
CA THR A 313 -3.92 1.55 44.42
C THR A 313 -3.68 1.90 42.95
N ALA A 314 -4.26 3.01 42.49
CA ALA A 314 -3.94 3.55 41.17
C ALA A 314 -2.44 3.88 41.08
N LYS A 315 -1.80 3.51 39.98
CA LYS A 315 -0.42 3.89 39.70
C LYS A 315 -0.39 5.36 39.32
N ILE A 316 0.55 6.08 39.91
CA ILE A 316 0.84 7.46 39.53
C ILE A 316 1.97 7.42 38.52
N TYR A 317 1.71 7.99 37.35
CA TYR A 317 2.68 8.12 36.27
C TYR A 317 3.12 9.58 36.19
N PRO A 318 4.11 10.01 36.99
CA PRO A 318 4.58 11.38 36.94
C PRO A 318 5.14 11.68 35.55
N ASP A 319 4.90 12.89 35.07
CA ASP A 319 5.47 13.34 33.81
C ASP A 319 7.00 13.35 33.89
N VAL A 320 7.65 12.87 32.83
CA VAL A 320 9.10 12.81 32.72
C VAL A 320 9.56 14.00 31.89
N PRO A 321 10.46 14.85 32.42
CA PRO A 321 10.96 16.00 31.68
C PRO A 321 11.86 15.54 30.53
N VAL A 322 11.73 16.23 29.40
CA VAL A 322 12.56 16.06 28.22
C VAL A 322 13.33 17.35 27.98
N THR A 323 14.63 17.26 27.76
CA THR A 323 15.45 18.39 27.32
C THR A 323 15.97 18.18 25.90
N LEU A 324 15.70 19.12 25.00
CA LEU A 324 16.24 19.12 23.64
C LEU A 324 17.15 20.32 23.40
N TYR A 325 18.16 20.13 22.56
CA TYR A 325 18.94 21.22 21.96
C TYR A 325 18.76 21.14 20.44
N LEU A 326 18.08 22.11 19.85
CA LEU A 326 17.70 22.08 18.44
C LEU A 326 18.41 23.17 17.66
N LYS A 327 19.16 22.78 16.63
CA LYS A 327 19.71 23.66 15.60
C LYS A 327 18.77 23.67 14.39
N ASN A 328 18.34 24.86 13.98
CA ASN A 328 17.29 25.08 12.97
C ASN A 328 15.95 24.39 13.34
N PRO A 329 15.36 24.74 14.50
CA PRO A 329 14.15 24.09 15.01
C PRO A 329 12.94 24.20 14.07
N GLU A 330 12.90 25.20 13.19
CA GLU A 330 11.85 25.37 12.19
C GLU A 330 11.73 24.17 11.24
N GLY A 331 12.81 23.40 11.05
CA GLY A 331 12.84 22.19 10.22
C GLY A 331 12.51 20.88 10.94
N ILE A 332 12.18 20.93 12.24
CA ILE A 332 11.99 19.73 13.10
C ILE A 332 10.52 19.64 13.57
N ILE A 333 10.01 18.42 13.70
CA ILE A 333 8.73 18.13 14.34
C ILE A 333 8.94 17.10 15.44
N ILE A 334 8.34 17.32 16.62
CA ILE A 334 8.36 16.38 17.75
C ILE A 334 6.95 15.84 18.02
N ARG A 335 6.82 14.55 18.34
CA ARG A 335 5.52 13.85 18.55
C ARG A 335 5.52 12.94 19.76
N LYS A 336 4.31 12.62 20.25
CA LYS A 336 4.08 11.61 21.31
C LYS A 336 4.07 10.16 20.81
N GLY A 337 4.03 9.96 19.49
CA GLY A 337 4.03 8.63 18.87
C GLY A 337 4.82 8.59 17.56
N PRO A 338 5.08 7.37 17.02
CA PRO A 338 5.98 7.15 15.90
C PRO A 338 5.40 7.53 14.53
N PHE A 339 4.09 7.79 14.42
CA PHE A 339 3.39 7.99 13.16
C PHE A 339 3.09 9.46 12.89
N ASN A 340 2.84 9.80 11.63
CA ASN A 340 2.64 11.20 11.21
C ASN A 340 1.33 11.79 11.76
N GLU A 341 0.33 10.95 11.98
CA GLU A 341 -0.96 11.24 12.59
C GLU A 341 -0.90 11.42 14.11
N ASP A 342 0.21 11.05 14.76
CA ASP A 342 0.36 11.20 16.21
C ASP A 342 0.48 12.68 16.59
N GLU A 343 0.03 12.97 17.82
CA GLU A 343 0.00 14.33 18.37
C GLU A 343 1.39 14.99 18.33
N VAL A 344 1.45 16.15 17.66
CA VAL A 344 2.63 17.01 17.61
C VAL A 344 2.73 17.79 18.93
N ILE A 345 3.93 17.79 19.50
CA ILE A 345 4.24 18.54 20.72
C ILE A 345 4.58 19.97 20.33
N ASP A 346 3.80 20.92 20.82
CA ASP A 346 4.15 22.35 20.73
C ASP A 346 5.33 22.64 21.66
N LEU A 347 6.47 22.96 21.07
CA LEU A 347 7.71 23.25 21.79
C LEU A 347 7.80 24.71 22.26
N GLY A 348 6.93 25.61 21.77
CA GLY A 348 7.05 27.05 21.99
C GLY A 348 8.29 27.67 21.31
N GLU A 349 8.75 28.81 21.82
CA GLU A 349 9.84 29.60 21.20
C GLU A 349 11.26 29.10 21.50
N GLY A 350 11.40 28.26 22.55
CA GLY A 350 12.69 27.80 23.07
C GLY A 350 13.51 28.88 23.77
N GLU A 351 14.58 28.47 24.44
CA GLU A 351 15.54 29.34 25.13
C GLU A 351 16.84 29.43 24.33
N GLU A 352 17.34 30.65 24.07
CA GLU A 352 18.64 30.86 23.43
C GLU A 352 19.80 30.45 24.33
N LEU A 353 20.84 29.84 23.76
CA LEU A 353 22.06 29.51 24.49
C LEU A 353 22.99 30.72 24.60
N THR A 354 23.14 31.26 25.80
CA THR A 354 24.03 32.41 26.08
C THR A 354 25.50 32.04 26.32
N SER A 355 25.80 30.75 26.46
CA SER A 355 27.14 30.21 26.66
C SER A 355 27.26 28.83 26.03
N ASN A 356 28.50 28.38 25.77
CA ASN A 356 28.73 27.03 25.26
C ASN A 356 28.23 25.96 26.25
N VAL A 357 27.65 24.89 25.71
CA VAL A 357 27.24 23.70 26.48
C VAL A 357 28.05 22.51 25.99
N SER A 358 28.71 21.80 26.91
CA SER A 358 29.60 20.69 26.58
C SER A 358 29.08 19.37 27.14
N PHE A 359 29.07 18.34 26.30
CA PHE A 359 28.68 16.97 26.64
C PHE A 359 29.88 16.03 26.44
N PRO A 360 30.74 15.85 27.47
CA PRO A 360 31.98 15.08 27.34
C PRO A 360 31.75 13.60 27.02
N ASN A 361 30.62 13.04 27.47
CA ASN A 361 30.29 11.64 27.22
C ASN A 361 29.77 11.41 25.80
N ALA A 362 29.17 12.40 25.14
CA ALA A 362 28.63 12.29 23.78
C ALA A 362 29.66 12.71 22.71
N GLY A 363 30.78 11.99 22.64
CA GLY A 363 31.84 12.27 21.65
C GLY A 363 32.51 13.65 21.80
N ASN A 364 32.48 14.24 23.00
CA ASN A 364 32.89 15.62 23.28
C ASN A 364 32.12 16.68 22.48
N LEU A 365 30.81 16.48 22.25
CA LEU A 365 29.95 17.48 21.63
C LEU A 365 30.02 18.81 22.40
N VAL A 366 30.28 19.91 21.68
CA VAL A 366 30.23 21.27 22.21
C VAL A 366 29.26 22.08 21.36
N ILE A 367 28.13 22.45 21.94
CA ILE A 367 27.14 23.32 21.32
C ILE A 367 27.52 24.76 21.66
N LYS A 368 27.79 25.60 20.64
CA LYS A 368 28.22 26.99 20.88
C LYS A 368 27.05 27.89 21.25
N ALA A 369 27.35 28.99 21.94
CA ALA A 369 26.37 30.05 22.18
C ALA A 369 25.75 30.53 20.85
N GLY A 370 24.43 30.64 20.79
CA GLY A 370 23.66 31.02 19.59
C GLY A 370 23.60 29.98 18.46
N GLU A 371 24.16 28.78 18.64
CA GLU A 371 24.12 27.73 17.61
C GLU A 371 22.82 26.92 17.61
N ALA A 372 22.21 26.75 18.78
CA ALA A 372 20.99 26.00 18.99
C ALA A 372 20.14 26.66 20.07
N LYS A 373 18.87 26.29 20.12
CA LYS A 373 17.94 26.65 21.20
C LYS A 373 17.69 25.45 22.10
N LYS A 374 17.53 25.68 23.40
CA LYS A 374 17.12 24.67 24.38
C LYS A 374 15.60 24.64 24.48
N TYR A 375 15.03 23.45 24.51
CA TYR A 375 13.60 23.23 24.72
C TYR A 375 13.40 22.27 25.88
N VAL A 376 12.38 22.54 26.68
CA VAL A 376 11.99 21.68 27.79
C VAL A 376 10.49 21.45 27.71
N PHE A 377 10.08 20.19 27.70
CA PHE A 377 8.70 19.77 27.79
C PHE A 377 8.63 18.51 28.66
N SER A 378 7.46 17.90 28.80
CA SER A 378 7.34 16.63 29.50
C SER A 378 6.42 15.67 28.76
N VAL A 379 6.71 14.39 28.91
CA VAL A 379 5.87 13.29 28.40
C VAL A 379 5.36 12.47 29.58
N SER A 380 4.23 11.79 29.40
CA SER A 380 3.67 10.97 30.48
C SER A 380 4.62 9.87 30.92
N GLY A 381 4.81 9.69 32.22
CA GLY A 381 5.56 8.54 32.76
C GLY A 381 4.97 7.17 32.40
N LYS A 382 3.71 7.12 31.92
CA LYS A 382 3.08 5.89 31.42
C LYS A 382 3.67 5.49 30.07
N ARG A 383 4.02 6.48 29.24
CA ARG A 383 4.67 6.31 27.95
C ARG A 383 5.79 7.36 27.82
N PRO A 384 6.93 7.15 28.50
CA PRO A 384 7.98 8.14 28.59
C PRO A 384 8.85 8.13 27.33
N GLN A 385 8.23 8.23 26.16
CA GLN A 385 8.87 8.22 24.85
C GLN A 385 8.34 9.38 24.01
N PHE A 386 9.20 9.95 23.17
CA PHE A 386 8.82 10.92 22.15
C PHE A 386 9.53 10.60 20.85
N PHE A 387 9.03 11.17 19.76
CA PHE A 387 9.52 10.91 18.42
C PHE A 387 9.82 12.19 17.66
N TRP A 388 10.68 12.12 16.64
CA TRP A 388 10.98 13.27 15.78
C TRP A 388 11.01 12.95 14.29
N SER A 389 10.80 13.98 13.47
CA SER A 389 10.96 13.93 12.01
C SER A 389 11.34 15.31 11.49
N SER A 390 11.81 15.38 10.24
CA SER A 390 11.99 16.66 9.55
C SER A 390 10.69 17.16 8.92
N LYS A 391 10.58 18.48 8.76
CA LYS A 391 9.55 19.11 7.92
C LYS A 391 9.89 18.97 6.44
N PRO A 392 8.90 19.03 5.52
CA PRO A 392 9.15 19.09 4.09
C PRO A 392 10.17 20.17 3.73
N GLY A 393 11.15 19.82 2.89
CA GLY A 393 12.27 20.71 2.53
C GLY A 393 13.44 20.72 3.50
N TYR A 394 13.38 19.95 4.59
CA TYR A 394 14.47 19.77 5.56
C TYR A 394 14.80 18.29 5.76
N TRP A 395 15.98 18.04 6.30
CA TRP A 395 16.39 16.72 6.80
C TRP A 395 17.19 16.87 8.10
N ILE A 396 17.17 15.83 8.93
CA ILE A 396 17.93 15.79 10.18
C ILE A 396 19.31 15.20 9.87
N ASN A 397 20.33 16.05 9.90
CA ASN A 397 21.69 15.64 9.54
C ASN A 397 22.52 15.19 10.76
N GLU A 398 22.11 15.56 11.97
CA GLU A 398 22.74 15.12 13.22
C GLU A 398 21.67 14.83 14.28
N ALA A 399 21.83 13.70 14.98
CA ALA A 399 21.03 13.34 16.15
C ALA A 399 21.96 12.69 17.19
N VAL A 400 22.06 13.30 18.37
CA VAL A 400 23.04 12.91 19.39
C VAL A 400 22.40 12.88 20.78
N LEU A 401 22.36 11.69 21.38
CA LEU A 401 22.02 11.53 22.80
C LEU A 401 23.16 12.06 23.66
N CYS A 402 22.92 13.17 24.36
CA CYS A 402 23.95 13.95 25.02
C CYS A 402 24.50 13.30 26.30
N ASN A 403 23.77 12.31 26.86
CA ASN A 403 24.10 11.61 28.11
C ASN A 403 24.40 10.11 27.93
N SER A 404 24.41 9.58 26.71
CA SER A 404 24.66 8.16 26.49
C SER A 404 26.13 7.81 26.79
N SER A 405 26.37 6.73 27.53
CA SER A 405 27.70 6.08 27.62
C SER A 405 28.02 5.26 26.37
N ASP A 406 27.03 5.05 25.50
CA ASP A 406 27.12 4.25 24.30
C ASP A 406 27.21 5.17 23.06
N ASN A 407 28.44 5.60 22.76
CA ASN A 407 28.78 6.50 21.66
C ASN A 407 28.61 5.84 20.28
N ALA A 408 28.30 4.54 20.24
CA ALA A 408 28.13 3.76 19.01
C ALA A 408 26.67 3.71 18.53
N SER A 409 25.72 4.18 19.34
CA SER A 409 24.30 4.10 19.03
C SER A 409 23.82 5.34 18.26
N THR A 410 24.24 5.45 16.99
CA THR A 410 23.56 6.33 16.02
C THR A 410 22.20 5.68 15.72
N TRP A 411 21.22 5.90 16.59
CA TRP A 411 19.87 5.33 16.46
C TRP A 411 19.18 5.88 15.19
N PRO A 412 18.91 5.05 14.16
CA PRO A 412 18.17 5.50 12.99
C PRO A 412 16.65 5.31 13.15
N SER A 413 16.17 5.09 14.38
CA SER A 413 14.74 4.97 14.68
C SER A 413 14.27 6.25 15.39
N PRO A 414 13.19 6.90 14.94
CA PRO A 414 12.86 8.27 15.35
C PRO A 414 12.29 8.37 16.77
N GLY A 415 12.61 7.48 17.72
CA GLY A 415 12.05 7.45 19.07
C GLY A 415 13.10 7.37 20.17
N VAL A 416 12.98 8.21 21.20
CA VAL A 416 13.90 8.28 22.35
C VAL A 416 13.11 8.26 23.65
N MET A 417 13.66 7.57 24.66
CA MET A 417 13.09 7.58 26.00
C MET A 417 13.41 8.92 26.69
N ALA A 418 12.44 9.50 27.38
CA ALA A 418 12.57 10.81 28.00
C ALA A 418 13.71 10.89 29.03
N ASP A 419 13.95 9.79 29.75
CA ASP A 419 15.03 9.64 30.73
C ASP A 419 16.44 9.56 30.11
N GLN A 420 16.55 9.37 28.79
CA GLN A 420 17.82 9.37 28.05
C GLN A 420 18.25 10.77 27.60
N THR A 421 17.40 11.78 27.79
CA THR A 421 17.69 13.16 27.39
C THR A 421 18.74 13.81 28.32
N PRO A 422 19.51 14.84 27.88
CA PRO A 422 19.28 15.67 26.70
C PRO A 422 19.53 15.02 25.35
N LEU A 423 18.81 15.48 24.32
CA LEU A 423 19.02 15.10 22.92
C LEU A 423 19.35 16.36 22.10
N TYR A 424 20.41 16.29 21.29
CA TYR A 424 20.75 17.32 20.32
C TYR A 424 20.30 16.88 18.93
N LEU A 425 19.58 17.74 18.21
CA LEU A 425 19.15 17.53 16.82
C LEU A 425 19.55 18.74 15.98
N ALA A 426 20.10 18.49 14.79
CA ALA A 426 20.32 19.52 13.79
C ALA A 426 19.53 19.21 12.52
N ALA A 427 18.70 20.18 12.10
CA ALA A 427 18.07 20.15 10.79
C ALA A 427 18.87 21.00 9.80
N LYS A 428 18.86 20.57 8.54
CA LYS A 428 19.41 21.32 7.41
C LYS A 428 18.36 21.41 6.31
N ALA A 429 18.20 22.59 5.72
CA ALA A 429 17.37 22.76 4.53
C ALA A 429 18.00 22.01 3.35
N VAL A 430 17.19 21.32 2.55
CA VAL A 430 17.63 20.63 1.35
C VAL A 430 17.95 21.66 0.27
N ASN A 431 19.18 21.68 -0.23
CA ASN A 431 19.62 22.59 -1.28
C ASN A 431 19.27 22.06 -2.67
N THR A 432 18.36 22.72 -3.38
CA THR A 432 17.90 22.30 -4.70
C THR A 432 18.56 23.03 -5.88
N ASP A 433 19.68 23.72 -5.65
CA ASP A 433 20.33 24.54 -6.68
C ASP A 433 21.04 23.72 -7.77
N ASN A 434 21.52 22.50 -7.45
CA ASN A 434 22.23 21.67 -8.43
C ASN A 434 21.23 20.94 -9.32
N THR A 435 21.51 20.89 -10.61
CA THR A 435 20.63 20.31 -11.63
C THR A 435 20.97 18.84 -11.89
N LEU A 436 19.93 18.00 -11.95
CA LEU A 436 20.03 16.58 -12.31
C LEU A 436 19.05 16.26 -13.44
N VAL A 437 19.53 15.67 -14.51
CA VAL A 437 18.71 15.27 -15.65
C VAL A 437 18.66 13.75 -15.73
N PHE A 438 17.45 13.19 -15.72
CA PHE A 438 17.22 11.79 -16.06
C PHE A 438 16.78 11.68 -17.51
N PHE A 439 17.28 10.68 -18.21
CA PHE A 439 16.74 10.23 -19.49
C PHE A 439 16.45 8.75 -19.42
N PHE A 440 15.24 8.32 -19.78
CA PHE A 440 14.90 6.91 -19.85
C PHE A 440 14.36 6.49 -21.22
N ASP A 441 15.07 5.54 -21.84
CA ASP A 441 14.68 4.86 -23.09
C ASP A 441 14.18 3.45 -22.76
N GLY A 442 12.90 3.31 -22.45
CA GLY A 442 12.28 2.05 -22.04
C GLY A 442 10.77 2.12 -21.92
N ALA A 443 10.15 1.11 -21.32
CA ALA A 443 8.72 1.10 -21.04
C ALA A 443 8.40 1.74 -19.68
N GLU A 444 7.20 2.31 -19.52
CA GLU A 444 6.78 2.85 -18.22
C GLU A 444 6.93 1.82 -17.09
N LYS A 445 7.35 2.29 -15.91
CA LYS A 445 7.54 1.49 -14.69
C LYS A 445 8.56 0.34 -14.80
N GLU A 446 9.47 0.39 -15.78
CA GLU A 446 10.51 -0.64 -15.95
C GLU A 446 11.79 -0.35 -15.13
N ALA A 447 12.09 0.92 -14.84
CA ALA A 447 13.25 1.34 -14.06
C ALA A 447 12.88 2.27 -12.89
N LYS A 448 13.59 2.12 -11.77
CA LYS A 448 13.53 3.03 -10.61
C LYS A 448 14.89 3.66 -10.34
N CYS A 449 14.87 4.87 -9.79
CA CYS A 449 16.06 5.56 -9.31
C CYS A 449 15.74 6.36 -8.06
N PHE A 450 16.54 6.22 -7.01
CA PHE A 450 16.43 6.99 -5.78
C PHE A 450 17.82 7.31 -5.24
N ALA A 451 17.88 8.27 -4.34
CA ALA A 451 19.10 8.57 -3.61
C ALA A 451 19.13 7.88 -2.25
N GLU A 452 20.34 7.67 -1.77
CA GLU A 452 20.65 7.10 -0.47
C GLU A 452 21.56 8.06 0.29
N ASN A 453 21.41 8.03 1.61
CA ASN A 453 22.26 8.74 2.55
C ASN A 453 22.36 7.89 3.80
N GLU A 454 23.57 7.54 4.23
CA GLU A 454 23.79 6.69 5.40
C GLU A 454 23.23 7.32 6.70
N ALA A 455 23.06 8.65 6.73
CA ALA A 455 22.45 9.37 7.84
C ALA A 455 20.91 9.34 7.83
N VAL A 456 20.27 8.85 6.77
CA VAL A 456 18.81 8.84 6.61
C VAL A 456 18.35 7.41 6.32
N SER A 457 17.41 6.90 7.13
CA SER A 457 16.94 5.51 7.02
C SER A 457 16.01 5.26 5.83
N GLU A 458 15.58 6.31 5.13
CA GLU A 458 14.63 6.26 4.02
C GLU A 458 15.31 6.44 2.65
N ARG A 459 14.68 5.90 1.61
CA ARG A 459 15.07 6.14 0.22
C ARG A 459 14.61 7.53 -0.20
N LEU A 460 15.54 8.34 -0.67
CA LEU A 460 15.30 9.73 -1.02
C LEU A 460 14.80 9.84 -2.46
N SER A 461 13.64 10.44 -2.67
CA SER A 461 13.09 10.67 -4.00
C SER A 461 13.68 11.93 -4.64
N PHE A 462 13.70 11.95 -5.97
CA PHE A 462 14.05 13.15 -6.74
C PHE A 462 12.77 13.81 -7.28
N PRO A 463 12.69 15.15 -7.26
CA PRO A 463 11.60 15.87 -7.93
C PRO A 463 11.40 15.43 -9.39
N GLY A 464 10.15 15.27 -9.81
CA GLY A 464 9.80 14.88 -11.18
C GLY A 464 9.82 13.38 -11.47
N LEU A 465 10.34 12.54 -10.58
CA LEU A 465 10.15 11.09 -10.69
C LEU A 465 8.69 10.69 -10.40
N GLY A 466 8.28 9.56 -10.97
CA GLY A 466 6.95 8.99 -10.75
C GLY A 466 6.79 8.41 -9.34
N SER A 467 5.57 7.98 -9.02
CA SER A 467 5.26 7.29 -7.75
C SER A 467 6.26 6.17 -7.46
N GLU A 468 6.68 6.01 -6.20
CA GLU A 468 7.68 5.00 -5.80
C GLU A 468 9.03 5.09 -6.56
N ASN A 469 9.41 6.28 -7.03
CA ASN A 469 10.71 6.55 -7.65
C ASN A 469 10.90 5.94 -9.05
N TYR A 470 9.81 5.70 -9.80
CA TYR A 470 9.92 5.28 -11.21
C TYR A 470 10.46 6.41 -12.09
N ILE A 471 11.36 6.07 -13.02
CA ILE A 471 11.89 7.05 -13.98
C ILE A 471 10.89 7.21 -15.13
N PRO A 472 10.36 8.41 -15.39
CA PRO A 472 9.48 8.64 -16.54
C PRO A 472 10.22 8.41 -17.87
N VAL A 473 9.52 7.91 -18.88
CA VAL A 473 10.08 7.74 -20.23
C VAL A 473 10.40 9.11 -20.83
N GLY A 474 11.59 9.24 -21.44
CA GLY A 474 12.09 10.52 -21.95
C GLY A 474 12.90 11.30 -20.92
N TYR A 475 12.99 12.62 -21.08
CA TYR A 475 13.76 13.50 -20.19
C TYR A 475 12.94 13.96 -18.98
N THR A 476 13.55 13.94 -17.81
CA THR A 476 13.06 14.54 -16.58
C THR A 476 14.15 15.44 -16.00
N ILE A 477 13.84 16.72 -15.82
CA ILE A 477 14.74 17.66 -15.13
C ILE A 477 14.36 17.68 -13.66
N SER A 478 15.34 17.46 -12.80
CA SER A 478 15.26 17.41 -11.35
C SER A 478 16.36 18.28 -10.75
N SER A 479 16.34 18.40 -9.43
CA SER A 479 17.42 18.98 -8.63
C SER A 479 18.03 17.93 -7.69
N PHE A 480 19.24 18.18 -7.21
CA PHE A 480 19.83 17.41 -6.12
C PHE A 480 20.65 18.30 -5.16
N ASP A 481 20.74 17.82 -3.93
CA ASP A 481 21.61 18.33 -2.86
C ASP A 481 22.71 17.28 -2.61
N PRO A 482 24.00 17.54 -2.86
CA PRO A 482 25.08 16.57 -2.64
C PRO A 482 25.37 16.26 -1.15
N ASP A 483 24.83 17.05 -0.22
CA ASP A 483 24.90 16.76 1.21
C ASP A 483 23.77 15.83 1.66
N TYR A 484 22.62 15.89 1.00
CA TYR A 484 21.45 15.07 1.32
C TYR A 484 21.35 13.81 0.45
N HIS A 485 21.62 13.90 -0.85
CA HIS A 485 21.57 12.81 -1.82
C HIS A 485 22.99 12.29 -2.09
N LYS A 486 23.55 11.48 -1.19
CA LYS A 486 24.98 11.09 -1.23
C LYS A 486 25.31 10.09 -2.35
N SER A 487 24.43 9.14 -2.59
CA SER A 487 24.57 8.17 -3.68
C SER A 487 23.23 7.96 -4.38
N ILE A 488 23.29 7.60 -5.66
CA ILE A 488 22.14 7.11 -6.41
C ILE A 488 22.19 5.59 -6.44
N SER A 489 21.02 4.98 -6.25
CA SER A 489 20.74 3.59 -6.59
C SER A 489 19.69 3.55 -7.70
N ALA A 490 19.99 2.85 -8.79
CA ALA A 490 19.10 2.68 -9.92
C ALA A 490 19.07 1.22 -10.38
N GLY A 491 17.92 0.75 -10.87
CA GLY A 491 17.74 -0.66 -11.16
C GLY A 491 16.51 -0.95 -12.02
N LYS A 492 16.52 -2.11 -12.67
CA LYS A 492 15.34 -2.65 -13.37
C LYS A 492 14.44 -3.29 -12.32
N VAL A 493 13.17 -2.93 -12.30
CA VAL A 493 12.20 -3.44 -11.32
C VAL A 493 10.95 -4.03 -11.95
N GLY A 494 10.83 -3.95 -13.28
CA GLY A 494 9.68 -4.43 -14.04
C GLY A 494 10.05 -4.67 -15.50
N GLY A 495 9.06 -4.69 -16.40
CA GLY A 495 9.27 -4.86 -17.84
C GLY A 495 9.55 -6.30 -18.28
N ALA A 496 9.83 -6.48 -19.58
CA ALA A 496 10.00 -7.79 -20.19
C ALA A 496 11.22 -8.55 -19.61
N GLN A 497 11.13 -9.88 -19.52
CA GLN A 497 12.19 -10.72 -18.94
C GLN A 497 13.45 -10.80 -19.82
N ASN A 498 13.31 -10.59 -21.12
CA ASN A 498 14.40 -10.55 -22.10
C ASN A 498 15.03 -9.16 -22.23
N LYS A 499 14.96 -8.32 -21.20
CA LYS A 499 15.58 -6.99 -21.20
C LYS A 499 16.48 -6.77 -19.98
N LEU A 500 17.59 -6.09 -20.22
CA LEU A 500 18.51 -5.58 -19.21
C LEU A 500 18.62 -4.07 -19.36
N ILE A 501 18.93 -3.37 -18.28
CA ILE A 501 19.18 -1.93 -18.32
C ILE A 501 20.68 -1.64 -18.40
N GLU A 502 21.02 -0.58 -19.11
CA GLU A 502 22.35 0.02 -19.11
C GLU A 502 22.23 1.47 -18.62
N ILE A 503 23.11 1.88 -17.72
CA ILE A 503 23.11 3.23 -17.15
C ILE A 503 24.39 3.97 -17.52
N VAL A 504 24.26 5.22 -17.94
CA VAL A 504 25.34 6.13 -18.30
C VAL A 504 25.19 7.40 -17.47
N VAL A 505 26.26 7.80 -16.78
CA VAL A 505 26.29 9.01 -15.96
C VAL A 505 27.38 9.94 -16.49
N ASN A 506 27.03 11.17 -16.86
CA ASN A 506 27.95 12.15 -17.46
C ASN A 506 28.87 11.55 -18.55
N GLY A 507 28.29 10.77 -19.46
CA GLY A 507 29.05 10.11 -20.54
C GLY A 507 29.88 8.89 -20.12
N THR A 508 29.80 8.44 -18.87
CA THR A 508 30.48 7.24 -18.39
C THR A 508 29.48 6.12 -18.15
N LYS A 509 29.68 4.97 -18.81
CA LYS A 509 28.83 3.79 -18.61
C LYS A 509 29.15 3.13 -17.27
N LEU A 510 28.12 2.87 -16.47
CA LEU A 510 28.25 2.20 -15.19
C LEU A 510 28.21 0.68 -15.35
N LYS A 511 28.88 -0.01 -14.42
CA LYS A 511 28.81 -1.46 -14.27
C LYS A 511 27.77 -1.80 -13.21
N ALA A 512 26.91 -2.78 -13.50
CA ALA A 512 25.98 -3.31 -12.52
C ALA A 512 26.72 -4.06 -11.39
N ALA A 513 26.16 -4.00 -10.19
CA ALA A 513 26.49 -4.91 -9.10
C ALA A 513 25.89 -6.32 -9.38
N ASP A 514 26.27 -7.30 -8.56
CA ASP A 514 25.87 -8.70 -8.74
C ASP A 514 24.34 -8.91 -8.61
N ASP A 515 23.66 -8.01 -7.89
CA ASP A 515 22.20 -7.99 -7.74
C ASP A 515 21.47 -7.26 -8.90
N GLY A 516 22.22 -6.77 -9.90
CA GLY A 516 21.69 -6.04 -11.05
C GLY A 516 21.40 -4.56 -10.79
N THR A 517 21.74 -4.03 -9.62
CA THR A 517 21.61 -2.60 -9.30
C THR A 517 22.83 -1.80 -9.77
N PHE A 518 22.65 -0.49 -9.91
CA PHE A 518 23.70 0.46 -10.29
C PHE A 518 23.81 1.52 -9.23
N GLY A 519 24.99 1.62 -8.63
CA GLY A 519 25.31 2.61 -7.61
C GLY A 519 26.36 3.61 -8.10
N PHE A 520 26.17 4.90 -7.78
CA PHE A 520 27.23 5.91 -7.94
C PHE A 520 27.07 7.06 -6.94
N LYS A 521 28.15 7.78 -6.65
CA LYS A 521 28.13 8.94 -5.76
C LYS A 521 27.69 10.20 -6.50
N LEU A 522 26.81 10.99 -5.89
CA LEU A 522 26.46 12.33 -6.35
C LEU A 522 27.33 13.34 -5.64
N THR A 523 28.05 14.17 -6.39
CA THR A 523 28.97 15.17 -5.86
C THR A 523 28.72 16.53 -6.51
N ALA A 524 29.12 17.61 -5.83
CA ALA A 524 28.85 18.98 -6.27
C ALA A 524 29.51 19.33 -7.62
N ASP A 525 30.64 18.72 -7.96
CA ASP A 525 31.35 18.90 -9.24
C ASP A 525 30.63 18.25 -10.42
N MET A 526 29.56 17.49 -10.17
CA MET A 526 28.75 16.90 -11.23
C MET A 526 27.67 17.84 -11.76
N ASP A 527 27.48 19.05 -11.21
CA ASP A 527 26.44 19.99 -11.64
C ASP A 527 26.76 20.64 -13.02
N PRO A 528 25.89 20.52 -14.04
CA PRO A 528 24.67 19.73 -14.06
C PRO A 528 24.94 18.24 -14.35
N ALA A 529 24.28 17.36 -13.60
CA ALA A 529 24.48 15.91 -13.71
C ALA A 529 23.46 15.31 -14.68
N ILE A 530 23.86 14.30 -15.45
CA ILE A 530 22.96 13.53 -16.30
C ILE A 530 23.07 12.03 -16.07
N VAL A 531 21.91 11.38 -15.94
CA VAL A 531 21.74 9.94 -15.79
C VAL A 531 20.85 9.44 -16.91
N LYS A 532 21.43 8.66 -17.83
CA LYS A 532 20.72 8.06 -18.96
C LYS A 532 20.57 6.57 -18.71
N VAL A 533 19.34 6.10 -18.73
CA VAL A 533 18.95 4.71 -18.52
C VAL A 533 18.37 4.16 -19.81
N PHE A 534 18.87 3.01 -20.27
CA PHE A 534 18.44 2.39 -21.51
C PHE A 534 17.98 0.96 -21.23
N SER A 535 16.73 0.64 -21.53
CA SER A 535 16.23 -0.73 -21.53
C SER A 535 16.57 -1.39 -22.87
N ARG A 536 17.37 -2.45 -22.84
CA ARG A 536 17.91 -3.13 -24.02
C ARG A 536 17.53 -4.59 -24.04
N GLU A 537 17.31 -5.11 -25.25
CA GLU A 537 17.16 -6.54 -25.48
C GLU A 537 18.38 -7.30 -24.96
N ALA A 538 18.12 -8.39 -24.27
CA ALA A 538 19.11 -9.26 -23.67
C ALA A 538 18.96 -10.69 -24.18
N ILE A 539 20.08 -11.38 -24.30
CA ILE A 539 20.20 -12.76 -24.76
C ILE A 539 20.87 -13.60 -23.68
N ASN A 540 20.50 -14.87 -23.58
CA ASN A 540 21.17 -15.80 -22.69
C ASN A 540 22.45 -16.32 -23.35
N VAL A 541 23.60 -16.04 -22.75
CA VAL A 541 24.92 -16.51 -23.18
C VAL A 541 25.50 -17.32 -22.03
N GLY A 542 25.54 -18.64 -22.17
CA GLY A 542 26.17 -19.54 -21.19
C GLY A 542 25.53 -19.54 -19.80
N GLY A 543 24.23 -19.27 -19.69
CA GLY A 543 23.50 -19.21 -18.42
C GLY A 543 23.45 -17.81 -17.79
N SER A 544 24.14 -16.81 -18.38
CA SER A 544 24.07 -15.40 -18.00
C SER A 544 23.27 -14.60 -19.03
N MET A 545 22.54 -13.58 -18.59
CA MET A 545 21.89 -12.64 -19.50
C MET A 545 22.88 -11.55 -19.90
N GLU A 546 23.03 -11.31 -21.20
CA GLU A 546 23.90 -10.27 -21.76
C GLU A 546 23.12 -9.35 -22.70
N VAL A 547 23.46 -8.06 -22.74
CA VAL A 547 22.82 -7.10 -23.65
C VAL A 547 23.17 -7.40 -25.10
N LYS A 548 22.16 -7.61 -25.95
CA LYS A 548 22.35 -7.97 -27.37
C LYS A 548 22.96 -6.84 -28.20
N ASN A 549 22.52 -5.59 -27.96
CA ASN A 549 22.98 -4.40 -28.66
C ASN A 549 23.33 -3.31 -27.63
N PRO A 550 24.58 -3.31 -27.11
CA PRO A 550 24.98 -2.36 -26.09
C PRO A 550 24.87 -0.92 -26.56
N VAL A 551 24.52 -0.01 -25.64
CA VAL A 551 24.58 1.44 -25.87
C VAL A 551 26.01 1.81 -26.30
N SER A 552 26.10 2.60 -27.38
CA SER A 552 27.36 3.03 -27.98
C SER A 552 27.46 4.56 -28.06
N GLU A 553 28.69 5.06 -28.25
CA GLU A 553 28.95 6.44 -28.60
C GLU A 553 28.47 6.72 -30.04
N LEU A 554 27.75 7.84 -30.20
CA LEU A 554 27.24 8.36 -31.46
C LEU A 554 27.97 9.68 -31.77
N THR A 555 28.17 9.96 -33.06
CA THR A 555 28.88 11.17 -33.52
C THR A 555 27.98 12.04 -34.38
N VAL A 556 27.77 13.29 -33.97
CA VAL A 556 27.07 14.31 -34.76
C VAL A 556 28.11 15.26 -35.35
N ASN A 557 28.22 15.27 -36.67
CA ASN A 557 29.11 16.17 -37.39
C ASN A 557 28.32 17.38 -37.89
N PHE A 558 28.88 18.57 -37.74
CA PHE A 558 28.27 19.80 -38.22
C PHE A 558 29.07 20.35 -39.41
N GLU A 559 28.36 20.79 -40.44
CA GLU A 559 28.91 21.51 -41.58
C GLU A 559 28.17 22.83 -41.74
N THR A 560 28.89 23.87 -42.14
CA THR A 560 28.34 25.21 -42.31
C THR A 560 28.58 25.69 -43.73
N THR A 561 27.53 26.21 -44.37
CA THR A 561 27.64 26.93 -45.64
C THR A 561 27.60 28.43 -45.37
N GLY A 562 28.60 29.18 -45.84
CA GLY A 562 28.64 30.64 -45.65
C GLY A 562 28.77 31.04 -44.18
N SER A 563 27.97 32.01 -43.74
CA SER A 563 27.96 32.54 -42.36
C SER A 563 26.82 31.98 -41.49
N ASN A 564 26.16 30.91 -41.93
CA ASN A 564 25.06 30.29 -41.19
C ASN A 564 25.53 29.66 -39.88
N THR A 565 24.72 29.68 -38.84
CA THR A 565 25.10 29.11 -37.53
C THR A 565 23.87 28.76 -36.69
N ALA A 566 24.09 28.01 -35.62
CA ALA A 566 23.08 27.73 -34.61
C ALA A 566 23.71 27.56 -33.23
N ASP A 567 22.98 27.97 -32.18
CA ASP A 567 23.34 27.59 -30.81
C ASP A 567 22.91 26.13 -30.58
N ILE A 568 23.86 25.25 -30.25
CA ILE A 568 23.63 23.81 -30.13
C ILE A 568 23.57 23.42 -28.65
N THR A 569 22.46 22.85 -28.23
CA THR A 569 22.25 22.25 -26.90
C THR A 569 21.95 20.76 -27.07
N TYR A 570 22.44 19.93 -26.16
CA TYR A 570 22.13 18.49 -26.14
C TYR A 570 21.76 18.03 -24.73
N ASP A 571 21.01 16.93 -24.67
CA ASP A 571 20.52 16.37 -23.40
C ASP A 571 19.74 17.41 -22.55
N LYS A 572 19.12 18.40 -23.24
CA LYS A 572 18.41 19.58 -22.70
C LYS A 572 19.24 20.63 -21.96
N ILE A 573 20.44 20.31 -21.46
CA ILE A 573 21.21 21.19 -20.56
C ILE A 573 22.63 21.52 -21.03
N PHE A 574 23.29 20.63 -21.79
CA PHE A 574 24.68 20.84 -22.17
C PHE A 574 24.80 21.62 -23.48
N ARG A 575 25.80 22.50 -23.57
CA ARG A 575 26.07 23.29 -24.78
C ARG A 575 27.25 22.70 -25.55
N HIS A 576 27.13 22.68 -26.86
CA HIS A 576 28.24 22.36 -27.76
C HIS A 576 28.79 23.66 -28.35
N GLU A 577 29.85 24.17 -27.73
CA GLU A 577 30.41 25.51 -27.99
C GLU A 577 31.17 25.62 -29.33
N ASP A 578 31.60 24.50 -29.91
CA ASP A 578 32.46 24.49 -31.10
C ASP A 578 31.90 23.57 -32.20
N PRO A 579 31.04 24.09 -33.11
CA PRO A 579 30.46 23.30 -34.19
C PRO A 579 31.50 22.82 -35.21
N THR A 580 32.76 23.27 -35.16
CA THR A 580 33.83 22.70 -36.01
C THR A 580 34.29 21.33 -35.53
N LYS A 581 33.98 20.98 -34.27
CA LYS A 581 34.23 19.65 -33.70
C LYS A 581 32.96 18.83 -33.72
N ALA A 582 33.13 17.53 -33.94
CA ALA A 582 32.03 16.60 -33.82
C ALA A 582 31.54 16.53 -32.36
N LEU A 583 30.22 16.55 -32.18
CA LEU A 583 29.58 16.30 -30.90
C LEU A 583 29.52 14.78 -30.68
N LYS A 584 30.10 14.32 -29.57
CA LYS A 584 30.07 12.92 -29.13
C LYS A 584 29.05 12.75 -28.01
N VAL A 585 28.08 11.87 -28.21
CA VAL A 585 27.01 11.58 -27.24
C VAL A 585 26.82 10.09 -27.08
N ILE A 586 26.30 9.64 -25.94
CA ILE A 586 26.11 8.21 -25.66
C ILE A 586 24.64 7.84 -25.72
N GLY A 587 24.33 6.85 -26.57
CA GLY A 587 22.98 6.37 -26.81
C GLY A 587 22.05 7.44 -27.38
N LYS A 588 20.75 7.15 -27.36
CA LYS A 588 19.71 8.07 -27.82
C LYS A 588 19.83 9.40 -27.08
N THR A 589 20.01 10.49 -27.82
CA THR A 589 20.27 11.83 -27.28
C THR A 589 19.50 12.87 -28.05
N LEU A 590 18.77 13.76 -27.37
CA LEU A 590 18.14 14.90 -28.03
C LEU A 590 19.19 15.99 -28.28
N VAL A 591 19.27 16.45 -29.52
CA VAL A 591 20.05 17.61 -29.93
C VAL A 591 19.07 18.70 -30.37
N SER A 592 19.15 19.85 -29.73
CA SER A 592 18.31 21.02 -29.96
C SER A 592 19.19 22.16 -30.48
N MET A 593 18.80 22.73 -31.61
CA MET A 593 19.58 23.78 -32.29
C MET A 593 18.73 25.01 -32.46
N LYS A 594 19.22 26.17 -32.02
CA LYS A 594 18.57 27.46 -32.28
C LYS A 594 19.27 28.13 -33.47
N PRO A 595 18.73 28.03 -34.69
CA PRO A 595 19.36 28.62 -35.87
C PRO A 595 19.40 30.15 -35.77
N ALA A 596 20.46 30.75 -36.29
CA ALA A 596 20.52 32.18 -36.54
C ALA A 596 19.49 32.59 -37.63
N ALA A 597 19.15 33.87 -37.68
CA ALA A 597 18.23 34.38 -38.69
C ALA A 597 18.72 34.07 -40.11
N GLY A 598 17.85 33.50 -40.95
CA GLY A 598 18.16 33.10 -42.33
C GLY A 598 18.82 31.73 -42.47
N THR A 599 19.11 31.03 -41.37
CA THR A 599 19.70 29.69 -41.38
C THR A 599 18.63 28.59 -41.39
N LEU A 600 18.75 27.68 -42.37
CA LEU A 600 18.06 26.40 -42.44
C LEU A 600 18.93 25.29 -41.81
N VAL A 601 18.31 24.45 -41.00
CA VAL A 601 18.96 23.26 -40.40
C VAL A 601 18.56 22.01 -41.19
N VAL A 602 19.54 21.26 -41.69
CA VAL A 602 19.34 20.01 -42.42
C VAL A 602 20.04 18.87 -41.68
N VAL A 603 19.30 17.83 -41.30
CA VAL A 603 19.84 16.65 -40.60
C VAL A 603 19.72 15.42 -41.50
N ASP A 604 20.84 14.76 -41.77
CA ASP A 604 20.95 13.61 -42.68
C ASP A 604 20.29 13.85 -44.05
N GLY A 605 20.38 15.08 -44.56
CA GLY A 605 19.80 15.50 -45.84
C GLY A 605 18.34 15.95 -45.79
N ASN A 606 17.68 15.93 -44.63
CA ASN A 606 16.29 16.36 -44.47
C ASN A 606 16.22 17.68 -43.68
N PRO A 607 15.50 18.70 -44.18
CA PRO A 607 15.22 19.92 -43.40
C PRO A 607 14.51 19.60 -42.08
N VAL A 608 14.90 20.29 -41.01
CA VAL A 608 14.25 20.22 -39.69
C VAL A 608 13.62 21.55 -39.39
N GLU A 609 12.29 21.57 -39.33
CA GLU A 609 11.53 22.78 -39.02
C GLU A 609 11.69 23.17 -37.54
N PRO A 610 11.79 24.48 -37.24
CA PRO A 610 11.82 24.95 -35.87
C PRO A 610 10.46 24.72 -35.18
N ASN A 611 10.51 24.32 -33.91
CA ASN A 611 9.33 24.20 -33.06
C ASN A 611 8.82 25.59 -32.59
N ALA A 612 7.80 25.62 -31.72
CA ALA A 612 7.21 26.86 -31.21
C ALA A 612 8.20 27.78 -30.48
N ASP A 613 9.30 27.23 -29.95
CA ASP A 613 10.37 27.96 -29.25
C ASP A 613 11.51 28.38 -30.21
N GLY A 614 11.35 28.12 -31.51
CA GLY A 614 12.37 28.41 -32.52
C GLY A 614 13.53 27.41 -32.53
N LEU A 615 13.36 26.22 -31.95
CA LEU A 615 14.39 25.17 -31.90
C LEU A 615 14.15 24.11 -32.97
N CYS A 616 15.18 23.82 -33.76
CA CYS A 616 15.26 22.64 -34.62
C CYS A 616 15.78 21.47 -33.78
N GLU A 617 14.94 20.48 -33.50
CA GLU A 617 15.29 19.34 -32.63
C GLU A 617 15.34 18.03 -33.40
N PHE A 618 16.30 17.17 -33.09
CA PHE A 618 16.32 15.79 -33.58
C PHE A 618 16.92 14.82 -32.54
N TRP A 619 16.59 13.54 -32.69
CA TRP A 619 17.17 12.47 -31.88
C TRP A 619 18.41 11.90 -32.56
N ALA A 620 19.58 12.06 -31.94
CA ALA A 620 20.77 11.31 -32.30
C ALA A 620 20.60 9.86 -31.84
N GLU A 621 20.40 8.95 -32.80
CA GLU A 621 20.15 7.52 -32.57
C GLU A 621 20.91 6.59 -33.54
N LYS A 622 21.56 7.17 -34.56
CA LYS A 622 22.44 6.46 -35.49
C LYS A 622 23.91 6.67 -35.10
N ARG A 623 24.77 5.73 -35.50
CA ARG A 623 26.22 5.78 -35.23
C ARG A 623 26.86 7.10 -35.65
N SER A 624 26.40 7.69 -36.76
CA SER A 624 26.77 9.04 -37.15
C SER A 624 25.60 9.78 -37.79
N HIS A 625 25.48 11.06 -37.45
CA HIS A 625 24.59 12.02 -38.08
C HIS A 625 25.39 13.15 -38.72
N LYS A 626 24.85 13.72 -39.79
CA LYS A 626 25.39 14.92 -40.44
C LYS A 626 24.36 16.05 -40.37
N VAL A 627 24.74 17.14 -39.72
CA VAL A 627 23.96 18.38 -39.63
C VAL A 627 24.59 19.43 -40.54
N VAL A 628 23.79 20.08 -41.37
CA VAL A 628 24.23 21.16 -42.26
C VAL A 628 23.44 22.42 -41.95
N PHE A 629 24.14 23.51 -41.66
CA PHE A 629 23.59 24.86 -41.59
C PHE A 629 23.75 25.54 -42.94
N THR A 630 22.63 25.88 -43.60
CA THR A 630 22.60 26.42 -44.96
C THR A 630 21.56 27.53 -45.09
N ASP A 631 21.48 28.20 -46.24
CA ASP A 631 20.53 29.28 -46.46
C ASP A 631 19.11 28.74 -46.68
N THR A 632 18.09 29.45 -46.20
CA THR A 632 16.70 29.20 -46.62
C THR A 632 16.57 29.47 -48.12
N SER A 633 16.23 28.46 -48.92
CA SER A 633 16.03 28.62 -50.37
C SER A 633 15.03 29.74 -50.68
N ALA A 634 15.47 30.79 -51.38
CA ALA A 634 14.69 31.97 -51.75
C ALA A 634 13.64 31.74 -52.87
N VAL A 635 13.15 30.51 -53.05
CA VAL A 635 12.06 30.22 -53.99
C VAL A 635 10.81 29.88 -53.18
N GLU A 636 10.03 30.91 -52.86
CA GLU A 636 8.63 30.71 -52.47
C GLU A 636 7.91 29.95 -53.61
N GLU A 637 7.11 28.94 -53.25
CA GLU A 637 6.22 28.29 -54.21
C GLU A 637 5.37 29.35 -54.92
N ILE A 638 5.46 29.45 -56.25
CA ILE A 638 4.50 30.24 -57.02
C ILE A 638 3.15 29.56 -56.89
N GLU A 639 2.21 30.20 -56.18
CA GLU A 639 0.82 29.77 -56.03
C GLU A 639 0.23 29.38 -57.39
N THR A 640 -0.32 28.18 -57.47
CA THR A 640 -1.07 27.73 -58.64
C THR A 640 -2.39 28.47 -58.71
N THR A 641 -2.42 29.58 -59.44
CA THR A 641 -3.66 30.01 -60.08
C THR A 641 -3.83 29.17 -61.35
N GLU A 642 -4.72 28.18 -61.28
CA GLU A 642 -5.26 27.57 -62.48
C GLU A 642 -5.92 28.66 -63.35
N THR A 643 -5.82 28.49 -64.67
CA THR A 643 -6.45 29.30 -65.74
C THR A 643 -5.74 30.58 -66.20
N ASP A 644 -4.57 30.43 -66.84
CA ASP A 644 -4.20 31.35 -67.94
C ASP A 644 -3.99 30.54 -69.25
N PRO A 645 -4.89 30.66 -70.24
CA PRO A 645 -4.75 30.01 -71.54
C PRO A 645 -3.54 30.47 -72.35
N GLU A 646 -2.92 31.61 -72.00
CA GLU A 646 -1.80 32.22 -72.74
C GLU A 646 -0.40 31.84 -72.21
N SER A 647 -0.30 30.98 -71.20
CA SER A 647 0.99 30.65 -70.60
C SER A 647 1.93 29.96 -71.61
N LYS A 648 3.03 30.65 -71.93
CA LYS A 648 4.08 30.19 -72.82
C LYS A 648 4.70 28.88 -72.33
N VAL A 649 4.91 27.95 -73.26
CA VAL A 649 5.57 26.67 -73.00
C VAL A 649 7.01 26.74 -73.48
N TYR A 650 7.96 26.23 -72.72
CA TYR A 650 9.38 26.19 -73.08
C TYR A 650 9.88 24.74 -73.11
N ASN A 651 10.89 24.44 -73.92
CA ASN A 651 11.62 23.17 -73.78
C ASN A 651 12.61 23.23 -72.60
N LEU A 652 13.27 22.11 -72.30
CA LEU A 652 14.27 22.02 -71.21
C LEU A 652 15.51 22.90 -71.41
N GLN A 653 15.69 23.48 -72.60
CA GLN A 653 16.76 24.44 -72.91
C GLN A 653 16.29 25.90 -72.80
N GLY A 654 15.06 26.15 -72.36
CA GLY A 654 14.49 27.49 -72.20
C GLY A 654 14.03 28.13 -73.51
N ILE A 655 13.86 27.36 -74.58
CA ILE A 655 13.36 27.85 -75.87
C ILE A 655 11.84 27.82 -75.88
N GLU A 656 11.21 28.96 -76.17
CA GLU A 656 9.75 29.08 -76.25
C GLU A 656 9.20 28.24 -77.42
N MET A 657 8.27 27.36 -77.09
CA MET A 657 7.54 26.50 -78.01
C MET A 657 6.38 27.31 -78.60
N LYS A 658 6.46 27.60 -79.90
CA LYS A 658 5.46 28.40 -80.63
C LYS A 658 4.17 27.64 -80.98
N LEU A 659 3.99 26.44 -80.45
CA LEU A 659 2.81 25.60 -80.65
C LEU A 659 2.13 25.39 -79.30
N ASP A 660 0.80 25.34 -79.31
CA ASP A 660 0.03 24.98 -78.11
C ASP A 660 0.51 23.66 -77.52
N PHE A 661 0.47 23.55 -76.19
CA PHE A 661 0.94 22.37 -75.47
C PHE A 661 0.36 21.08 -76.05
N ASP A 662 -0.92 21.07 -76.43
CA ASP A 662 -1.63 19.90 -76.99
C ASP A 662 -1.18 19.52 -78.40
N ARG A 663 -0.40 20.35 -79.08
CA ARG A 663 0.16 20.08 -80.42
C ARG A 663 1.66 19.75 -80.40
N LEU A 664 2.31 19.83 -79.24
CA LEU A 664 3.71 19.43 -79.07
C LEU A 664 3.91 17.90 -79.13
N PRO A 665 5.07 17.40 -79.55
CA PRO A 665 5.38 15.97 -79.41
C PRO A 665 5.49 15.58 -77.93
N ALA A 666 5.32 14.28 -77.64
CA ALA A 666 5.56 13.73 -76.30
C ALA A 666 6.97 14.11 -75.81
N GLY A 667 7.07 14.54 -74.57
CA GLY A 667 8.31 15.10 -74.03
C GLY A 667 8.11 15.89 -72.74
N ILE A 668 9.20 16.40 -72.19
CA ILE A 668 9.20 17.22 -70.97
C ILE A 668 9.34 18.69 -71.36
N TYR A 669 8.44 19.51 -70.86
CA TYR A 669 8.38 20.95 -71.12
C TYR A 669 8.33 21.73 -69.81
N ILE A 670 8.55 23.04 -69.89
CA ILE A 670 8.42 23.97 -68.77
C ILE A 670 7.23 24.90 -69.07
N ARG A 671 6.25 24.95 -68.17
CA ARG A 671 5.10 25.86 -68.24
C ARG A 671 4.90 26.46 -66.85
N ASN A 672 4.82 27.78 -66.75
CA ASN A 672 4.72 28.50 -65.47
C ASN A 672 5.80 28.06 -64.44
N GLY A 673 7.04 27.90 -64.89
CA GLY A 673 8.16 27.48 -64.04
C GLY A 673 8.17 26.01 -63.61
N LYS A 674 7.14 25.21 -63.96
CA LYS A 674 7.06 23.79 -63.61
C LYS A 674 7.41 22.89 -64.80
N LYS A 675 8.10 21.78 -64.52
CA LYS A 675 8.31 20.70 -65.50
C LYS A 675 7.01 19.92 -65.66
N ILE A 676 6.49 19.87 -66.88
CA ILE A 676 5.29 19.12 -67.26
C ILE A 676 5.66 18.04 -68.27
N ILE A 677 5.04 16.87 -68.15
CA ILE A 677 5.27 15.75 -69.06
C ILE A 677 4.08 15.67 -70.01
N LYS A 678 4.35 15.78 -71.31
CA LYS A 678 3.41 15.43 -72.35
C LYS A 678 3.63 13.97 -72.74
N LYS A 679 2.59 13.16 -72.57
CA LYS A 679 2.59 11.75 -72.96
C LYS A 679 2.34 11.57 -74.44
#